data_AF-Q89W22-F1
#
_entry.id   AF-Q89W22-F1
#
_cell.length_a   1.000
_cell.length_b   1.000
_cell.length_c   1.000
_cell.angle_alpha   90.00
_cell.angle_beta   90.00
_cell.angle_gamma   90.00
#
_symmetry.space_group_name_H-M   'P 1'
#
loop_
_entity.id
_entity.type
_entity.pdbx_description
1 polymer ?
#
loop_
_entity_poly.entity_id
_entity_poly.type
_entity_poly.pdbx_seq_one_letter_code
_entity_poly.pdbx_strand_id
1 'polypeptide(L)'
;MVDQIYDVIRRGELPSERLPFLSYLLEDSEKFISQEGPVWDFKREWPFSYSDDFFCGIARLVCAFANSDGGIIVFGVHDTERTAGHNKVAPNMDRLQQALNQLLSEKPSLKLRRYETGTAEAVDVLLVSPHDASAMPLRFLKTVGDYKAGVIWVRQGHEVVAAEPRHIASLYCRIDRRGTGNQDDDGMLGGGLPPSPSTIRKFVGRIQTVDDVFRWLKLSDEPRNFLYGKGGSGKTTIAYEVARTLRLAGPQFRINGGETLDNVIFVSAKQQMLNVMSQTAEKFVGLDFSNERELYEAILALGSWTSESLSELTLAQLREEIRQFFDLTSNFLVIDDVDTLTTEGVEAGFDYLYGVLWRSKRKSRILYTLRNAPTHSLANAIEVPGLEAGDYEEFVKVCAAQFRVPVPDAGFVQSKLSAISERRPLVIESIVALARTAGSYKRAVELFEEGAGEDVRGYVFQREWNSLPADNHGRYVLAVLALHSDPVGFADIVALTRYETGRVRDALAAVREMFLQVAEVGEEATYQLGSLTRAFVFEQSKKLDQYPALKERVAKYRRSFFPDNPVLSRLRHRAETLISKGRRFNDKDALRQALALTVDKTLAPSVTEDPRFNSLQGFVCASQVPPKLDDARVYFGRAFAMKFEPDIDQITSWYFAERDSGHGLEQSLKIADFVSSGKTYDEDTKFVFLSRKATLLFNRGRENIHFDPSRGAQDLEAALNLHLVCYEKAFEGGSNRLNKVEEYARNSAFVLFQFFTGNHRRDDLFAAIVRILGGENLKFDPLEDPLGAAVSSLAGVRGTRAELQKCIGRLQQIAKLIGRETGWYDRFARERLVQQISSSVAELNRQVGALGRRN
;
A
#
# COMPACT_ATOMS: atom_id res chain seq x y z
N MET A 1 -8.11 54.72 -14.52
CA MET A 1 -6.72 54.35 -14.16
C MET A 1 -6.46 52.88 -14.50
N VAL A 2 -7.16 51.94 -13.86
CA VAL A 2 -6.99 50.49 -14.10
C VAL A 2 -7.20 50.09 -15.58
N ASP A 3 -8.22 50.63 -16.25
CA ASP A 3 -8.53 50.32 -17.66
C ASP A 3 -7.38 50.67 -18.63
N GLN A 4 -6.64 51.74 -18.34
CA GLN A 4 -5.51 52.18 -19.18
C GLN A 4 -4.34 51.19 -19.09
N ILE A 5 -4.09 50.63 -17.90
CA ILE A 5 -3.06 49.61 -17.70
C ILE A 5 -3.50 48.29 -18.35
N TYR A 6 -4.79 47.95 -18.25
CA TYR A 6 -5.36 46.81 -18.99
C TYR A 6 -5.15 46.93 -20.50
N ASP A 7 -5.31 48.12 -21.07
CA ASP A 7 -5.06 48.33 -22.50
C ASP A 7 -3.60 48.12 -22.89
N VAL A 8 -2.65 48.54 -22.05
CA VAL A 8 -1.22 48.24 -22.23
C VAL A 8 -0.97 46.73 -22.21
N ILE A 9 -1.56 46.03 -21.24
CA ILE A 9 -1.41 44.57 -21.10
C ILE A 9 -2.04 43.83 -22.28
N ARG A 10 -3.23 44.26 -22.74
CA ARG A 10 -3.93 43.68 -23.90
C ARG A 10 -3.13 43.84 -25.19
N ARG A 11 -2.55 45.02 -25.42
CA ARG A 11 -1.62 45.27 -26.54
C ARG A 11 -0.36 44.43 -26.45
N GLY A 12 -0.01 43.95 -25.26
CA GLY A 12 1.17 43.14 -25.01
C GLY A 12 2.47 43.92 -25.25
N GLU A 13 2.43 45.25 -25.20
CA GLU A 13 3.55 46.14 -25.46
C GLU A 13 3.57 47.32 -24.51
N LEU A 14 4.75 47.61 -23.96
CA LEU A 14 4.98 48.78 -23.14
C LEU A 14 5.02 50.05 -24.04
N PRO A 15 4.37 51.17 -23.66
CA PRO A 15 4.37 52.42 -24.44
C PRO A 15 5.76 53.06 -24.58
N SER A 16 6.07 53.67 -25.73
CA SER A 16 7.33 54.41 -25.92
C SER A 16 7.32 55.74 -25.17
N GLU A 17 6.15 56.35 -25.08
CA GLU A 17 5.94 57.61 -24.37
C GLU A 17 5.77 57.38 -22.87
N ARG A 18 6.61 58.06 -22.09
CA ARG A 18 6.68 57.98 -20.63
C ARG A 18 5.45 58.56 -19.92
N LEU A 19 5.11 59.80 -20.25
CA LEU A 19 4.21 60.64 -19.45
C LEU A 19 2.73 60.20 -19.48
N PRO A 20 2.18 59.60 -20.55
CA PRO A 20 0.87 58.97 -20.48
C PRO A 20 0.89 57.73 -19.59
N PHE A 21 1.91 56.87 -19.70
CA PHE A 21 1.91 55.56 -19.05
C PHE A 21 2.16 55.62 -17.54
N LEU A 22 3.24 56.27 -17.10
CA LEU A 22 3.60 56.29 -15.68
C LEU A 22 2.67 57.16 -14.85
N SER A 23 2.03 58.18 -15.45
CA SER A 23 1.07 59.01 -14.71
C SER A 23 -0.15 58.22 -14.20
N TYR A 24 -0.42 57.03 -14.74
CA TYR A 24 -1.45 56.13 -14.20
C TYR A 24 -1.02 55.39 -12.94
N LEU A 25 0.27 55.42 -12.59
CA LEU A 25 0.84 54.73 -11.43
C LEU A 25 1.39 55.69 -10.38
N LEU A 26 1.25 57.00 -10.60
CA LEU A 26 1.71 58.04 -9.69
C LEU A 26 0.52 58.76 -9.03
N GLU A 27 0.66 59.09 -7.75
CA GLU A 27 -0.29 59.94 -7.01
C GLU A 27 -0.06 61.43 -7.34
N ASP A 28 1.19 61.83 -7.59
CA ASP A 28 1.64 63.14 -8.02
C ASP A 28 2.82 63.04 -9.02
N SER A 29 3.60 64.09 -9.28
CA SER A 29 4.73 63.98 -10.22
C SER A 29 5.93 63.16 -9.71
N GLU A 30 5.96 62.77 -8.43
CA GLU A 30 7.16 62.23 -7.76
C GLU A 30 6.94 60.89 -7.04
N LYS A 31 5.70 60.56 -6.63
CA LYS A 31 5.40 59.36 -5.83
C LYS A 31 4.48 58.38 -6.53
N PHE A 32 4.83 57.10 -6.47
CA PHE A 32 3.98 56.00 -6.90
C PHE A 32 2.79 55.81 -5.95
N ILE A 33 1.68 55.34 -6.51
CA ILE A 33 0.48 55.03 -5.73
C ILE A 33 0.81 54.06 -4.60
N SER A 34 0.27 54.34 -3.41
CA SER A 34 0.55 53.58 -2.20
C SER A 34 0.10 52.11 -2.27
N GLN A 35 -1.05 51.88 -2.92
CA GLN A 35 -1.69 50.57 -3.02
C GLN A 35 -1.30 49.83 -4.30
N GLU A 36 -0.85 48.59 -4.15
CA GLU A 36 -0.70 47.66 -5.26
C GLU A 36 -2.07 47.20 -5.79
N GLY A 37 -2.12 46.74 -7.04
CA GLY A 37 -3.38 46.49 -7.73
C GLY A 37 -3.52 45.11 -8.34
N PRO A 38 -4.67 44.84 -8.99
CA PRO A 38 -4.93 43.58 -9.70
C PRO A 38 -3.98 43.34 -10.88
N VAL A 39 -3.36 44.39 -11.42
CA VAL A 39 -2.51 44.29 -12.61
C VAL A 39 -1.19 45.04 -12.49
N TRP A 40 -0.83 45.51 -11.29
CA TRP A 40 0.47 46.13 -11.03
C TRP A 40 1.00 45.79 -9.65
N ASP A 41 2.33 45.79 -9.52
CA ASP A 41 3.05 45.51 -8.28
C ASP A 41 4.37 46.30 -8.25
N PHE A 42 4.85 46.65 -7.06
CA PHE A 42 6.05 47.45 -6.87
C PHE A 42 7.14 46.62 -6.19
N LYS A 43 8.38 46.76 -6.69
CA LYS A 43 9.56 46.14 -6.10
C LYS A 43 10.69 47.14 -6.00
N ARG A 44 11.40 47.11 -4.87
CA ARG A 44 12.53 48.01 -4.64
C ARG A 44 13.66 47.82 -5.66
N GLU A 45 14.02 46.58 -5.95
CA GLU A 45 15.17 46.26 -6.79
C GLU A 45 14.96 45.00 -7.64
N TRP A 46 15.72 44.91 -8.72
CA TRP A 46 15.80 43.71 -9.56
C TRP A 46 16.52 42.56 -8.80
N PRO A 47 16.13 41.29 -8.99
CA PRO A 47 16.75 40.19 -8.26
C PRO A 47 18.25 40.08 -8.56
N PHE A 48 19.07 40.12 -7.51
CA PHE A 48 20.53 39.93 -7.62
C PHE A 48 20.89 38.45 -7.84
N SER A 49 20.16 37.55 -7.17
CA SER A 49 20.27 36.10 -7.32
C SER A 49 18.97 35.52 -7.88
N TYR A 50 19.07 34.38 -8.57
CA TYR A 50 17.92 33.64 -9.13
C TYR A 50 17.67 32.32 -8.38
N SER A 51 18.15 32.24 -7.15
CA SER A 51 18.03 31.05 -6.30
C SER A 51 17.65 31.38 -4.85
N ASP A 52 17.37 32.64 -4.54
CA ASP A 52 16.97 33.09 -3.20
C ASP A 52 15.44 33.26 -3.08
N ASP A 53 14.97 33.51 -1.86
CA ASP A 53 13.55 33.66 -1.56
C ASP A 53 12.93 34.90 -2.24
N PHE A 54 13.73 35.94 -2.48
CA PHE A 54 13.28 37.15 -3.17
C PHE A 54 12.92 36.87 -4.63
N PHE A 55 13.80 36.16 -5.36
CA PHE A 55 13.49 35.69 -6.70
C PHE A 55 12.29 34.75 -6.71
N CYS A 56 12.16 33.87 -5.72
CA CYS A 56 11.00 32.99 -5.61
C CYS A 56 9.69 33.78 -5.50
N GLY A 57 9.68 34.88 -4.73
CA GLY A 57 8.56 35.82 -4.65
C GLY A 57 8.24 36.47 -6.01
N ILE A 58 9.25 36.89 -6.77
CA ILE A 58 9.06 37.45 -8.11
C ILE A 58 8.53 36.40 -9.09
N ALA A 59 9.08 35.18 -9.08
CA ALA A 59 8.62 34.08 -9.92
C ALA A 59 7.17 33.72 -9.63
N ARG A 60 6.77 33.71 -8.35
CA ARG A 60 5.38 33.51 -7.92
C ARG A 60 4.47 34.62 -8.44
N LEU A 61 4.92 35.87 -8.39
CA LEU A 61 4.17 37.02 -8.90
C LEU A 61 4.01 36.99 -10.43
N VAL A 62 5.08 36.66 -11.16
CA VAL A 62 5.04 36.47 -12.62
C VAL A 62 4.05 35.36 -12.99
N CYS A 63 4.11 34.23 -12.28
CA CYS A 63 3.18 33.12 -12.46
C CYS A 63 1.73 33.56 -12.22
N ALA A 64 1.48 34.29 -11.13
CA ALA A 64 0.15 34.80 -10.78
C ALA A 64 -0.41 35.77 -11.82
N PHE A 65 0.39 36.72 -12.31
CA PHE A 65 -0.05 37.65 -13.36
C PHE A 65 -0.35 36.92 -14.67
N ALA A 66 0.52 36.01 -15.11
CA ALA A 66 0.29 35.23 -16.33
C ALA A 66 -1.00 34.37 -16.24
N ASN A 67 -1.26 33.80 -15.07
CA ASN A 67 -2.47 33.02 -14.73
C ASN A 67 -3.70 33.88 -14.38
N SER A 68 -3.60 35.19 -14.47
CA SER A 68 -4.73 36.12 -14.38
C SER A 68 -4.80 36.94 -15.67
N ASP A 69 -5.05 38.24 -15.61
CA ASP A 69 -5.20 39.09 -16.80
C ASP A 69 -3.85 39.61 -17.36
N GLY A 70 -2.72 39.13 -16.86
CA GLY A 70 -1.42 39.75 -17.02
C GLY A 70 -1.18 40.83 -15.97
N GLY A 71 -0.05 41.54 -16.08
CA GLY A 71 0.30 42.60 -15.14
C GLY A 71 1.64 43.24 -15.43
N ILE A 72 1.94 44.30 -14.69
CA ILE A 72 3.23 44.99 -14.74
C ILE A 72 3.91 44.95 -13.37
N ILE A 73 5.22 44.72 -13.34
CA ILE A 73 6.04 44.80 -12.14
C ILE A 73 6.99 45.97 -12.33
N VAL A 74 6.91 46.96 -11.45
CA VAL A 74 7.76 48.16 -11.52
C VAL A 74 8.88 48.02 -10.49
N PHE A 75 10.10 47.89 -10.99
CA PHE A 75 11.33 47.82 -10.21
C PHE A 75 11.92 49.21 -10.00
N GLY A 76 12.48 49.45 -8.81
CA GLY A 76 13.08 50.73 -8.43
C GLY A 76 12.19 51.62 -7.57
N VAL A 77 11.12 51.07 -6.99
CA VAL A 77 10.17 51.82 -6.16
C VAL A 77 10.35 51.45 -4.69
N HIS A 78 10.57 52.44 -3.83
CA HIS A 78 10.72 52.20 -2.39
C HIS A 78 9.43 51.64 -1.77
N ASP A 79 9.54 50.63 -0.89
CA ASP A 79 8.36 49.94 -0.33
C ASP A 79 7.45 50.85 0.50
N THR A 80 8.03 51.75 1.30
CA THR A 80 7.27 52.70 2.14
C THR A 80 7.09 54.07 1.50
N GLU A 81 8.19 54.71 1.07
CA GLU A 81 8.17 56.08 0.56
C GLU A 81 7.59 56.20 -0.86
N ARG A 82 7.51 55.08 -1.60
CA ARG A 82 7.02 55.00 -2.98
C ARG A 82 7.72 55.94 -3.97
N THR A 83 8.95 56.34 -3.67
CA THR A 83 9.84 57.12 -4.55
C THR A 83 10.55 56.22 -5.56
N ALA A 84 10.94 56.76 -6.72
CA ALA A 84 11.66 56.07 -7.78
C ALA A 84 13.18 55.90 -7.49
N GLY A 85 13.92 55.25 -8.39
CA GLY A 85 15.40 55.24 -8.39
C GLY A 85 16.09 54.25 -7.45
N HIS A 86 15.34 53.35 -6.79
CA HIS A 86 15.91 52.43 -5.80
C HIS A 86 16.50 51.15 -6.40
N ASN A 87 16.44 50.98 -7.73
CA ASN A 87 16.96 49.78 -8.37
C ASN A 87 18.49 49.88 -8.57
N LYS A 88 19.25 49.19 -7.71
CA LYS A 88 20.72 49.15 -7.76
C LYS A 88 21.27 48.04 -8.64
N VAL A 89 20.42 47.13 -9.10
CA VAL A 89 20.81 45.94 -9.85
C VAL A 89 20.44 46.13 -11.33
N ALA A 90 21.43 45.99 -12.22
CA ALA A 90 21.21 46.07 -13.65
C ALA A 90 20.29 44.92 -14.12
N PRO A 91 19.13 45.21 -14.76
CA PRO A 91 18.23 44.16 -15.21
C PRO A 91 18.87 43.24 -16.24
N ASN A 92 18.74 41.93 -16.03
CA ASN A 92 19.18 40.91 -16.98
C ASN A 92 18.00 40.00 -17.35
N MET A 93 17.39 40.27 -18.50
CA MET A 93 16.21 39.54 -18.97
C MET A 93 16.52 38.10 -19.36
N ASP A 94 17.69 37.84 -19.94
CA ASP A 94 18.06 36.50 -20.39
C ASP A 94 18.22 35.55 -19.20
N ARG A 95 18.90 36.00 -18.14
CA ARG A 95 19.04 35.22 -16.90
C ARG A 95 17.70 35.02 -16.20
N LEU A 96 16.86 36.06 -16.15
CA LEU A 96 15.52 35.94 -15.57
C LEU A 96 14.69 34.91 -16.33
N GLN A 97 14.63 34.99 -17.67
CA GLN A 97 13.91 34.03 -18.49
C GLN A 97 14.45 32.61 -18.34
N GLN A 98 15.78 32.44 -18.31
CA GLN A 98 16.39 31.12 -18.12
C GLN A 98 15.99 30.52 -16.76
N ALA A 99 16.05 31.30 -15.68
CA ALA A 99 15.66 30.85 -14.35
C ALA A 99 14.17 30.50 -14.27
N LEU A 100 13.31 31.34 -14.86
CA LEU A 100 11.86 31.07 -14.92
C LEU A 100 11.55 29.82 -15.75
N ASN A 101 12.21 29.59 -16.88
CA ASN A 101 12.01 28.40 -17.70
C ASN A 101 12.41 27.09 -17.00
N GLN A 102 13.36 27.16 -16.07
CA GLN A 102 13.75 26.01 -15.24
C GLN A 102 12.79 25.75 -14.07
N LEU A 103 11.98 26.74 -13.71
CA LEU A 103 11.09 26.70 -12.57
C LEU A 103 9.62 26.50 -12.97
N LEU A 104 9.19 27.06 -14.09
CA LEU A 104 7.80 27.09 -14.53
C LEU A 104 7.48 26.00 -15.56
N SER A 105 6.23 25.58 -15.61
CA SER A 105 5.75 24.56 -16.56
C SER A 105 5.81 24.98 -18.03
N GLU A 106 5.68 26.28 -18.32
CA GLU A 106 5.82 26.84 -19.67
C GLU A 106 6.55 28.20 -19.60
N LYS A 107 7.01 28.71 -20.75
CA LYS A 107 7.75 29.98 -20.85
C LYS A 107 6.79 31.18 -20.76
N PRO A 108 6.89 32.04 -19.73
CA PRO A 108 6.08 33.26 -19.67
C PRO A 108 6.51 34.29 -20.73
N SER A 109 5.55 35.04 -21.27
CA SER A 109 5.81 36.15 -22.20
C SER A 109 6.08 37.44 -21.43
N LEU A 110 7.34 37.89 -21.47
CA LEU A 110 7.85 39.02 -20.69
C LEU A 110 8.44 40.10 -21.61
N LYS A 111 8.13 41.37 -21.33
CA LYS A 111 8.78 42.54 -21.98
C LYS A 111 9.27 43.51 -20.93
N LEU A 112 10.50 43.99 -21.06
CA LEU A 112 11.10 44.95 -20.13
C LEU A 112 11.33 46.29 -20.85
N ARG A 113 11.00 47.40 -20.18
CA ARG A 113 11.39 48.74 -20.61
C ARG A 113 11.78 49.60 -19.42
N ARG A 114 12.85 50.37 -19.58
CA ARG A 114 13.30 51.39 -18.63
C ARG A 114 12.63 52.71 -18.95
N TYR A 115 12.09 53.38 -17.93
CA TYR A 115 11.50 54.71 -18.04
C TYR A 115 12.22 55.69 -17.12
N GLU A 116 12.64 56.83 -17.66
CA GLU A 116 13.18 57.92 -16.86
C GLU A 116 12.04 58.63 -16.12
N THR A 117 12.24 59.02 -14.87
CA THR A 117 11.22 59.68 -14.03
C THR A 117 11.43 61.19 -13.90
N GLY A 118 12.37 61.78 -14.65
CA GLY A 118 12.57 63.23 -14.73
C GLY A 118 13.39 63.81 -13.57
N THR A 119 13.65 63.00 -12.56
CA THR A 119 14.78 63.09 -11.63
C THR A 119 15.86 62.08 -12.06
N ALA A 120 17.00 61.99 -11.36
CA ALA A 120 18.10 61.06 -11.66
C ALA A 120 17.76 59.56 -11.48
N GLU A 121 16.46 59.20 -11.41
CA GLU A 121 15.93 58.01 -10.74
C GLU A 121 15.02 57.18 -11.65
N ALA A 122 15.58 56.56 -12.69
CA ALA A 122 14.81 55.71 -13.61
C ALA A 122 14.22 54.45 -12.93
N VAL A 123 13.11 53.94 -13.48
CA VAL A 123 12.47 52.67 -13.08
C VAL A 123 12.49 51.68 -14.23
N ASP A 124 12.51 50.38 -13.91
CA ASP A 124 12.46 49.30 -14.88
C ASP A 124 11.10 48.59 -14.78
N VAL A 125 10.34 48.58 -15.87
CA VAL A 125 8.97 48.04 -15.90
C VAL A 125 8.95 46.74 -16.68
N LEU A 126 8.59 45.65 -16.00
CA LEU A 126 8.42 44.33 -16.57
C LEU A 126 6.93 44.07 -16.84
N LEU A 127 6.55 43.97 -18.09
CA LEU A 127 5.24 43.50 -18.53
C LEU A 127 5.20 41.98 -18.56
N VAL A 128 4.25 41.40 -17.83
CA VAL A 128 3.88 39.99 -17.86
C VAL A 128 2.59 39.88 -18.67
N SER A 129 2.67 39.26 -19.85
CA SER A 129 1.46 39.04 -20.66
C SER A 129 0.60 37.93 -20.03
N PRO A 130 -0.73 37.99 -20.17
CA PRO A 130 -1.58 36.86 -19.84
C PRO A 130 -1.20 35.65 -20.70
N HIS A 131 -1.31 34.47 -20.12
CA HIS A 131 -1.13 33.21 -20.84
C HIS A 131 -2.21 33.01 -21.91
N ASP A 132 -1.85 32.37 -23.01
CA ASP A 132 -2.76 32.03 -24.11
C ASP A 132 -3.95 31.19 -23.60
N ALA A 133 -5.14 31.45 -24.15
CA ALA A 133 -6.37 30.74 -23.78
C ALA A 133 -6.30 29.23 -24.08
N SER A 134 -5.57 28.86 -25.13
CA SER A 134 -5.36 27.46 -25.51
C SER A 134 -4.42 26.72 -24.57
N ALA A 135 -3.49 27.43 -23.93
CA ALA A 135 -2.44 26.80 -23.14
C ALA A 135 -2.84 26.54 -21.68
N MET A 136 -2.00 25.81 -20.94
CA MET A 136 -2.27 25.42 -19.56
C MET A 136 -1.80 26.50 -18.56
N PRO A 137 -2.43 26.60 -17.38
CA PRO A 137 -1.93 27.50 -16.33
C PRO A 137 -0.49 27.19 -15.92
N LEU A 138 0.30 28.25 -15.76
CA LEU A 138 1.66 28.18 -15.25
C LEU A 138 1.66 27.70 -13.80
N ARG A 139 2.67 26.90 -13.46
CA ARG A 139 2.92 26.46 -12.08
C ARG A 139 4.40 26.19 -11.88
N PHE A 140 4.81 26.05 -10.62
CA PHE A 140 6.15 25.62 -10.29
C PHE A 140 6.33 24.11 -10.51
N LEU A 141 7.40 23.71 -11.17
CA LEU A 141 7.78 22.31 -11.39
C LEU A 141 8.45 21.67 -10.17
N LYS A 142 9.01 22.50 -9.28
CA LYS A 142 9.69 22.08 -8.06
C LYS A 142 9.39 23.03 -6.91
N THR A 143 9.45 22.53 -5.68
CA THR A 143 9.28 23.35 -4.47
C THR A 143 10.49 24.25 -4.30
N VAL A 144 10.27 25.54 -4.07
CA VAL A 144 11.35 26.51 -3.84
C VAL A 144 10.94 27.47 -2.72
N GLY A 145 11.81 27.62 -1.72
CA GLY A 145 11.47 28.31 -0.47
C GLY A 145 10.21 27.69 0.15
N ASP A 146 9.25 28.55 0.51
CA ASP A 146 7.95 28.16 1.06
C ASP A 146 6.91 27.79 -0.01
N TYR A 147 7.24 27.86 -1.30
CA TYR A 147 6.28 27.66 -2.39
C TYR A 147 6.36 26.24 -2.94
N LYS A 148 5.28 25.48 -2.72
CA LYS A 148 5.17 24.08 -3.16
C LYS A 148 5.07 23.96 -4.68
N ALA A 149 5.68 22.89 -5.22
CA ALA A 149 5.48 22.47 -6.61
C ALA A 149 4.00 22.20 -6.92
N GLY A 150 3.61 22.37 -8.18
CA GLY A 150 2.27 22.06 -8.69
C GLY A 150 1.19 23.10 -8.39
N VAL A 151 1.39 23.97 -7.40
CA VAL A 151 0.42 25.03 -7.04
C VAL A 151 0.28 26.05 -8.17
N ILE A 152 -0.97 26.30 -8.57
CA ILE A 152 -1.32 27.37 -9.51
C ILE A 152 -1.55 28.63 -8.69
N TRP A 153 -0.75 29.66 -8.95
CA TRP A 153 -0.89 30.97 -8.32
C TRP A 153 -1.73 31.89 -9.20
N VAL A 154 -2.58 32.72 -8.58
CA VAL A 154 -3.41 33.71 -9.27
C VAL A 154 -3.34 35.05 -8.55
N ARG A 155 -3.55 36.15 -9.28
CA ARG A 155 -3.64 37.49 -8.71
C ARG A 155 -5.10 37.78 -8.33
N GLN A 156 -5.34 38.13 -7.07
CA GLN A 156 -6.65 38.52 -6.59
C GLN A 156 -6.55 39.86 -5.84
N GLY A 157 -6.98 40.94 -6.51
CA GLY A 157 -6.72 42.29 -6.01
C GLY A 157 -5.21 42.53 -5.91
N HIS A 158 -4.72 42.91 -4.74
CA HIS A 158 -3.30 43.18 -4.52
C HIS A 158 -2.50 41.96 -4.04
N GLU A 159 -3.16 40.82 -3.83
CA GLU A 159 -2.53 39.63 -3.27
C GLU A 159 -2.29 38.54 -4.33
N VAL A 160 -1.21 37.79 -4.14
CA VAL A 160 -1.01 36.53 -4.85
C VAL A 160 -1.53 35.39 -3.99
N VAL A 161 -2.53 34.66 -4.47
CA VAL A 161 -3.16 33.55 -3.74
C VAL A 161 -3.06 32.25 -4.53
N ALA A 162 -3.20 31.11 -3.86
CA ALA A 162 -3.37 29.84 -4.53
C ALA A 162 -4.73 29.82 -5.24
N ALA A 163 -4.80 29.15 -6.39
CA ALA A 163 -6.04 29.00 -7.13
C ALA A 163 -7.11 28.27 -6.31
N GLU A 164 -8.36 28.62 -6.56
CA GLU A 164 -9.55 28.14 -5.86
C GLU A 164 -10.62 27.82 -6.91
N PRO A 165 -11.68 27.07 -6.58
CA PRO A 165 -12.78 26.75 -7.49
C PRO A 165 -13.30 27.89 -8.36
N ARG A 166 -13.48 29.08 -7.78
CA ARG A 166 -13.95 30.27 -8.51
C ARG A 166 -13.02 30.70 -9.65
N HIS A 167 -11.76 30.28 -9.63
CA HIS A 167 -10.76 30.63 -10.63
C HIS A 167 -10.73 29.64 -11.82
N ILE A 168 -11.42 28.49 -11.75
CA ILE A 168 -11.37 27.45 -12.79
C ILE A 168 -11.73 28.02 -14.17
N ALA A 169 -12.85 28.74 -14.28
CA ALA A 169 -13.28 29.32 -15.55
C ALA A 169 -12.22 30.27 -16.14
N SER A 170 -11.66 31.17 -15.33
CA SER A 170 -10.61 32.11 -15.75
C SER A 170 -9.25 31.46 -16.05
N LEU A 171 -9.02 30.25 -15.56
CA LEU A 171 -7.76 29.51 -15.80
C LEU A 171 -7.83 28.68 -17.08
N TYR A 172 -8.93 27.98 -17.30
CA TYR A 172 -9.01 26.98 -18.38
C TYR A 172 -9.89 27.38 -19.56
N CYS A 173 -10.88 28.25 -19.34
CA CYS A 173 -11.89 28.65 -20.33
C CYS A 173 -11.74 30.14 -20.70
N ARG A 174 -10.51 30.62 -20.85
CA ARG A 174 -10.25 32.02 -21.20
C ARG A 174 -10.77 32.33 -22.60
N ILE A 175 -11.29 33.54 -22.74
CA ILE A 175 -11.67 34.10 -24.03
C ILE A 175 -10.40 34.64 -24.70
N ASP A 176 -10.12 34.21 -25.93
CA ASP A 176 -9.06 34.83 -26.73
C ASP A 176 -9.55 36.19 -27.25
N ARG A 177 -9.22 37.25 -26.49
CA ARG A 177 -9.62 38.62 -26.81
C ARG A 177 -8.83 39.25 -27.97
N ARG A 178 -7.89 38.51 -28.60
CA ARG A 178 -7.11 38.99 -29.76
C ARG A 178 -7.79 38.70 -31.10
N GLY A 179 -8.83 37.86 -31.13
CA GLY A 179 -9.61 37.59 -32.33
C GLY A 179 -10.62 38.69 -32.65
N THR A 180 -10.59 39.22 -33.87
CA THR A 180 -11.50 40.27 -34.39
C THR A 180 -12.90 39.76 -34.78
N GLY A 181 -13.41 38.72 -34.12
CA GLY A 181 -14.70 38.08 -34.45
C GLY A 181 -15.83 38.56 -33.54
N ASN A 182 -17.02 38.77 -34.13
CA ASN A 182 -18.26 39.25 -33.52
C ASN A 182 -18.44 38.89 -32.04
N GLN A 183 -18.70 39.92 -31.23
CA GLN A 183 -19.00 39.85 -29.79
C GLN A 183 -20.39 39.27 -29.46
N ASP A 184 -21.05 38.59 -30.40
CA ASP A 184 -22.49 38.27 -30.31
C ASP A 184 -22.83 36.80 -29.97
N ASP A 185 -21.87 35.89 -29.84
CA ASP A 185 -22.17 34.53 -29.35
C ASP A 185 -22.06 34.47 -27.82
N ASP A 186 -23.06 35.05 -27.15
CA ASP A 186 -23.38 34.88 -25.71
C ASP A 186 -23.95 33.46 -25.42
N GLY A 187 -23.56 32.47 -26.24
CA GLY A 187 -24.16 31.14 -26.29
C GLY A 187 -23.51 30.19 -25.31
N MET A 188 -24.20 29.89 -24.21
CA MET A 188 -23.95 28.70 -23.40
C MET A 188 -23.92 27.44 -24.30
N LEU A 189 -22.97 26.53 -24.09
CA LEU A 189 -22.88 25.31 -24.90
C LEU A 189 -24.18 24.48 -24.81
N GLY A 190 -24.48 23.79 -25.91
CA GLY A 190 -25.59 22.83 -25.98
C GLY A 190 -25.43 21.67 -25.00
N GLY A 191 -26.45 20.81 -24.93
CA GLY A 191 -26.43 19.63 -24.05
C GLY A 191 -27.29 19.75 -22.78
N GLY A 192 -27.12 18.77 -21.90
CA GLY A 192 -27.89 18.63 -20.66
C GLY A 192 -27.00 18.38 -19.45
N LEU A 193 -27.29 19.07 -18.35
CA LEU A 193 -26.67 18.83 -17.04
C LEU A 193 -27.78 18.54 -16.04
N PRO A 194 -27.62 17.54 -15.16
CA PRO A 194 -28.56 17.32 -14.08
C PRO A 194 -28.46 18.46 -13.04
N PRO A 195 -29.37 18.51 -12.05
CA PRO A 195 -29.15 19.29 -10.84
C PRO A 195 -27.81 18.93 -10.20
N SER A 196 -27.19 19.90 -9.52
CA SER A 196 -25.91 19.67 -8.86
C SER A 196 -26.01 18.47 -7.91
N PRO A 197 -25.09 17.49 -8.01
CA PRO A 197 -25.04 16.34 -7.10
C PRO A 197 -24.50 16.72 -5.72
N SER A 198 -23.98 17.94 -5.56
CA SER A 198 -23.47 18.45 -4.30
C SER A 198 -24.61 18.88 -3.38
N THR A 199 -24.68 18.25 -2.22
CA THR A 199 -25.49 18.69 -1.08
C THR A 199 -24.94 19.97 -0.46
N ILE A 200 -23.63 20.24 -0.60
CA ILE A 200 -22.98 21.48 -0.18
C ILE A 200 -23.07 22.55 -1.27
N ARG A 201 -23.44 23.79 -0.89
CA ARG A 201 -23.64 24.91 -1.84
C ARG A 201 -22.35 25.45 -2.49
N LYS A 202 -21.22 25.32 -1.80
CA LYS A 202 -19.91 25.84 -2.26
C LYS A 202 -18.99 24.66 -2.58
N PHE A 203 -18.47 24.61 -3.81
CA PHE A 203 -17.39 23.67 -4.14
C PHE A 203 -16.10 24.13 -3.46
N VAL A 204 -15.39 23.21 -2.80
CA VAL A 204 -14.20 23.51 -1.98
C VAL A 204 -13.04 22.63 -2.44
N GLY A 205 -11.88 23.26 -2.65
CA GLY A 205 -10.64 22.55 -2.92
C GLY A 205 -10.59 21.84 -4.26
N ARG A 206 -9.84 20.73 -4.32
CA ARG A 206 -9.77 19.78 -5.47
C ARG A 206 -9.22 20.37 -6.77
N ILE A 207 -8.51 21.50 -6.70
CA ILE A 207 -7.96 22.16 -7.89
C ILE A 207 -7.00 21.27 -8.65
N GLN A 208 -6.19 20.46 -7.96
CA GLN A 208 -5.27 19.54 -8.62
C GLN A 208 -6.01 18.49 -9.48
N THR A 209 -7.04 17.85 -8.95
CA THR A 209 -7.83 16.86 -9.71
C THR A 209 -8.57 17.51 -10.89
N VAL A 210 -9.15 18.69 -10.69
CA VAL A 210 -9.80 19.46 -11.77
C VAL A 210 -8.78 19.81 -12.86
N ASP A 211 -7.60 20.27 -12.47
CA ASP A 211 -6.50 20.58 -13.36
C ASP A 211 -6.06 19.36 -14.19
N ASP A 212 -5.99 18.19 -13.57
CA ASP A 212 -5.63 16.95 -14.28
C ASP A 212 -6.68 16.58 -15.34
N VAL A 213 -7.98 16.80 -15.06
CA VAL A 213 -9.06 16.63 -16.06
C VAL A 213 -8.89 17.62 -17.21
N PHE A 214 -8.67 18.90 -16.92
CA PHE A 214 -8.46 19.90 -17.97
C PHE A 214 -7.18 19.64 -18.78
N ARG A 215 -6.12 19.15 -18.15
CA ARG A 215 -4.89 18.73 -18.83
C ARG A 215 -5.19 17.60 -19.81
N TRP A 216 -5.96 16.59 -19.40
CA TRP A 216 -6.40 15.52 -20.29
C TRP A 216 -7.21 16.07 -21.47
N LEU A 217 -8.20 16.93 -21.21
CA LEU A 217 -9.02 17.53 -22.26
C LEU A 217 -8.21 18.34 -23.29
N LYS A 218 -7.20 19.10 -22.84
CA LYS A 218 -6.39 19.97 -23.70
C LYS A 218 -5.21 19.27 -24.38
N LEU A 219 -4.55 18.33 -23.71
CA LEU A 219 -3.21 17.85 -24.13
C LEU A 219 -3.16 16.37 -24.53
N SER A 220 -4.17 15.56 -24.19
CA SER A 220 -4.12 14.11 -24.41
C SER A 220 -4.88 13.72 -25.67
N ASP A 221 -4.34 12.81 -26.49
CA ASP A 221 -5.10 12.24 -27.62
C ASP A 221 -6.13 11.17 -27.22
N GLU A 222 -6.11 10.73 -25.96
CA GLU A 222 -6.99 9.66 -25.48
C GLU A 222 -8.44 10.15 -25.31
N PRO A 223 -9.43 9.66 -26.08
CA PRO A 223 -10.79 10.21 -26.05
C PRO A 223 -11.58 9.89 -24.76
N ARG A 224 -11.01 9.05 -23.88
CA ARG A 224 -11.64 8.52 -22.67
C ARG A 224 -10.75 8.72 -21.45
N ASN A 225 -11.33 9.13 -20.32
CA ASN A 225 -10.63 9.13 -19.04
C ASN A 225 -11.58 8.72 -17.90
N PHE A 226 -11.01 8.35 -16.76
CA PHE A 226 -11.71 7.80 -15.62
C PHE A 226 -11.37 8.58 -14.35
N LEU A 227 -12.38 9.12 -13.66
CA LEU A 227 -12.24 9.51 -12.26
C LEU A 227 -12.52 8.30 -11.39
N TYR A 228 -11.54 7.87 -10.60
CA TYR A 228 -11.71 6.76 -9.68
C TYR A 228 -11.39 7.12 -8.23
N GLY A 229 -11.90 6.35 -7.27
CA GLY A 229 -11.69 6.62 -5.86
C GLY A 229 -12.85 6.15 -4.99
N LYS A 230 -12.60 6.07 -3.69
CA LYS A 230 -13.54 5.44 -2.74
C LYS A 230 -14.93 6.10 -2.70
N GLY A 231 -15.95 5.35 -2.28
CA GLY A 231 -17.30 5.87 -2.08
C GLY A 231 -17.32 7.13 -1.21
N GLY A 232 -18.02 8.18 -1.66
CA GLY A 232 -18.12 9.47 -0.95
C GLY A 232 -16.93 10.42 -1.11
N SER A 233 -15.95 10.15 -1.99
CA SER A 233 -14.77 11.02 -2.19
C SER A 233 -15.03 12.32 -2.96
N GLY A 234 -16.15 12.41 -3.70
CA GLY A 234 -16.55 13.61 -4.46
C GLY A 234 -16.33 13.54 -5.98
N LYS A 235 -16.09 12.35 -6.56
CA LYS A 235 -15.90 12.15 -8.02
C LYS A 235 -17.00 12.81 -8.87
N THR A 236 -18.25 12.47 -8.60
CA THR A 236 -19.43 13.01 -9.29
C THR A 236 -19.49 14.53 -9.18
N THR A 237 -19.13 15.09 -8.02
CA THR A 237 -19.08 16.55 -7.80
C THR A 237 -17.98 17.21 -8.63
N ILE A 238 -16.79 16.61 -8.72
CA ILE A 238 -15.69 17.12 -9.55
C ILE A 238 -16.07 17.07 -11.03
N ALA A 239 -16.58 15.94 -11.52
CA ALA A 239 -17.00 15.79 -12.90
C ALA A 239 -18.10 16.80 -13.27
N TYR A 240 -19.05 17.01 -12.36
CA TYR A 240 -20.11 18.00 -12.52
C TYR A 240 -19.56 19.42 -12.59
N GLU A 241 -18.61 19.78 -11.71
CA GLU A 241 -18.03 21.14 -11.70
C GLU A 241 -17.25 21.43 -12.98
N VAL A 242 -16.51 20.45 -13.51
CA VAL A 242 -15.85 20.57 -14.83
C VAL A 242 -16.89 20.74 -15.94
N ALA A 243 -17.92 19.89 -15.99
CA ALA A 243 -18.96 19.96 -17.01
C ALA A 243 -19.73 21.29 -16.95
N ARG A 244 -20.09 21.76 -15.76
CA ARG A 244 -20.73 23.05 -15.52
C ARG A 244 -19.83 24.21 -15.98
N THR A 245 -18.55 24.17 -15.66
CA THR A 245 -17.58 25.20 -16.07
C THR A 245 -17.50 25.27 -17.60
N LEU A 246 -17.31 24.12 -18.27
CA LEU A 246 -17.24 24.06 -19.72
C LEU A 246 -18.54 24.54 -20.37
N ARG A 247 -19.70 24.17 -19.82
CA ARG A 247 -20.98 24.59 -20.39
C ARG A 247 -21.19 26.09 -20.32
N LEU A 248 -20.85 26.71 -19.18
CA LEU A 248 -21.09 28.13 -18.93
C LEU A 248 -20.01 29.05 -19.52
N ALA A 249 -18.76 28.60 -19.58
CA ALA A 249 -17.62 29.44 -19.97
C ALA A 249 -16.76 28.85 -21.10
N GLY A 250 -17.01 27.61 -21.52
CA GLY A 250 -16.24 26.89 -22.51
C GLY A 250 -16.61 27.00 -24.00
N PRO A 251 -17.46 27.91 -24.52
CA PRO A 251 -17.67 28.03 -25.97
C PRO A 251 -16.38 28.17 -26.79
N GLN A 252 -15.36 28.85 -26.25
CA GLN A 252 -14.05 28.99 -26.89
C GLN A 252 -13.02 27.95 -26.43
N PHE A 253 -13.41 27.03 -25.53
CA PHE A 253 -12.52 25.98 -25.07
C PHE A 253 -12.19 25.03 -26.23
N ARG A 254 -10.90 24.73 -26.39
CA ARG A 254 -10.42 23.85 -27.47
C ARG A 254 -9.88 22.54 -26.91
N ILE A 255 -10.46 21.44 -27.36
CA ILE A 255 -9.94 20.09 -27.14
C ILE A 255 -8.73 19.87 -28.05
N ASN A 256 -7.66 19.26 -27.53
CA ASN A 256 -6.41 19.03 -28.27
C ASN A 256 -5.83 20.31 -28.92
N GLY A 257 -6.11 21.47 -28.34
CA GLY A 257 -5.68 22.78 -28.85
C GLY A 257 -6.31 23.21 -30.18
N GLY A 258 -7.20 22.40 -30.78
CA GLY A 258 -7.69 22.61 -32.15
C GLY A 258 -9.19 22.81 -32.28
N GLU A 259 -10.00 22.02 -31.58
CA GLU A 259 -11.44 21.87 -31.87
C GLU A 259 -12.32 22.40 -30.74
N THR A 260 -13.29 23.25 -31.07
CA THR A 260 -14.27 23.79 -30.12
C THR A 260 -15.36 22.77 -29.82
N LEU A 261 -15.88 22.84 -28.59
CA LEU A 261 -17.01 22.02 -28.15
C LEU A 261 -18.33 22.56 -28.68
N ASP A 262 -19.22 21.65 -29.06
CA ASP A 262 -20.61 21.93 -29.44
C ASP A 262 -21.56 21.64 -28.26
N ASN A 263 -21.35 20.52 -27.54
CA ASN A 263 -22.20 20.12 -26.41
C ASN A 263 -21.42 19.67 -25.16
N VAL A 264 -22.05 19.86 -23.99
CA VAL A 264 -21.69 19.23 -22.73
C VAL A 264 -22.87 18.39 -22.22
N ILE A 265 -22.67 17.08 -22.13
CA ILE A 265 -23.72 16.10 -21.78
C ILE A 265 -23.30 15.37 -20.51
N PHE A 266 -24.23 15.22 -19.57
CA PHE A 266 -24.00 14.45 -18.34
C PHE A 266 -25.14 13.46 -18.16
N VAL A 267 -24.77 12.17 -18.04
CA VAL A 267 -25.70 11.05 -17.80
C VAL A 267 -25.25 10.23 -16.60
N SER A 268 -26.19 9.69 -15.84
CA SER A 268 -25.90 8.93 -14.61
C SER A 268 -26.61 7.56 -14.59
N ALA A 269 -25.85 6.51 -14.23
CA ALA A 269 -26.38 5.18 -13.92
C ALA A 269 -26.72 5.01 -12.42
N LYS A 270 -26.69 6.11 -11.66
CA LYS A 270 -26.82 6.07 -10.20
C LYS A 270 -28.23 5.66 -9.78
N GLN A 271 -28.35 4.59 -9.00
CA GLN A 271 -29.66 4.10 -8.54
C GLN A 271 -30.09 4.65 -7.18
N GLN A 272 -29.13 5.04 -6.33
CA GLN A 272 -29.38 5.48 -4.94
C GLN A 272 -28.60 6.75 -4.60
N MET A 273 -29.16 7.58 -3.73
CA MET A 273 -28.49 8.76 -3.15
C MET A 273 -28.63 8.76 -1.62
N LEU A 274 -27.65 9.33 -0.93
CA LEU A 274 -27.72 9.52 0.52
C LEU A 274 -28.33 10.88 0.84
N ASN A 275 -29.40 10.90 1.63
CA ASN A 275 -29.94 12.12 2.20
C ASN A 275 -29.19 12.45 3.50
N VAL A 276 -28.35 13.47 3.46
CA VAL A 276 -27.48 13.85 4.57
C VAL A 276 -28.26 14.35 5.79
N MET A 277 -29.46 14.92 5.60
CA MET A 277 -30.27 15.42 6.72
C MET A 277 -30.97 14.30 7.48
N SER A 278 -31.53 13.32 6.77
CA SER A 278 -32.18 12.15 7.38
C SER A 278 -31.19 11.01 7.70
N GLN A 279 -29.96 11.07 7.17
CA GLN A 279 -28.96 10.02 7.23
C GLN A 279 -29.40 8.70 6.57
N THR A 280 -30.33 8.76 5.60
CA THR A 280 -30.90 7.56 4.96
C THR A 280 -30.58 7.48 3.47
N ALA A 281 -30.42 6.24 2.96
CA ALA A 281 -30.33 6.00 1.53
C ALA A 281 -31.71 6.03 0.88
N GLU A 282 -31.85 6.76 -0.22
CA GLU A 282 -33.09 6.95 -0.98
C GLU A 282 -32.87 6.61 -2.47
N LYS A 283 -33.94 6.25 -3.18
CA LYS A 283 -33.87 5.99 -4.63
C LYS A 283 -33.52 7.29 -5.37
N PHE A 284 -32.54 7.23 -6.27
CA PHE A 284 -32.18 8.38 -7.10
C PHE A 284 -33.21 8.52 -8.23
N VAL A 285 -33.78 9.72 -8.36
CA VAL A 285 -34.80 10.02 -9.39
C VAL A 285 -34.15 10.36 -10.74
N GLY A 286 -32.88 10.80 -10.75
CA GLY A 286 -32.15 11.17 -11.96
C GLY A 286 -31.41 10.02 -12.66
N LEU A 287 -31.94 8.79 -12.59
CA LEU A 287 -31.37 7.65 -13.32
C LEU A 287 -31.64 7.85 -14.82
N ASP A 288 -30.57 8.06 -15.59
CA ASP A 288 -30.69 8.32 -17.03
C ASP A 288 -30.62 7.02 -17.85
N PHE A 289 -29.89 6.01 -17.36
CA PHE A 289 -29.72 4.73 -18.06
C PHE A 289 -29.40 3.56 -17.13
N SER A 290 -29.81 2.36 -17.57
CA SER A 290 -29.55 1.07 -16.93
C SER A 290 -28.95 0.03 -17.89
N ASN A 291 -28.87 0.36 -19.19
CA ASN A 291 -28.38 -0.53 -20.24
C ASN A 291 -27.85 0.27 -21.44
N GLU A 292 -27.26 -0.43 -22.43
CA GLU A 292 -26.67 0.18 -23.63
C GLU A 292 -27.66 1.05 -24.42
N ARG A 293 -28.91 0.59 -24.56
CA ARG A 293 -29.93 1.29 -25.34
C ARG A 293 -30.29 2.62 -24.70
N GLU A 294 -30.63 2.60 -23.41
CA GLU A 294 -31.01 3.81 -22.66
C GLU A 294 -29.87 4.83 -22.63
N LEU A 295 -28.61 4.38 -22.55
CA LEU A 295 -27.46 5.27 -22.61
C LEU A 295 -27.40 6.03 -23.95
N TYR A 296 -27.57 5.34 -25.07
CA TYR A 296 -27.52 5.99 -26.39
C TYR A 296 -28.69 6.92 -26.62
N GLU A 297 -29.90 6.53 -26.21
CA GLU A 297 -31.08 7.39 -26.26
C GLU A 297 -30.85 8.66 -25.41
N ALA A 298 -30.31 8.55 -24.20
CA ALA A 298 -30.00 9.68 -23.34
C ALA A 298 -28.95 10.62 -23.96
N ILE A 299 -27.86 10.08 -24.53
CA ILE A 299 -26.83 10.89 -25.19
C ILE A 299 -27.43 11.68 -26.36
N LEU A 300 -28.18 11.01 -27.25
CA LEU A 300 -28.77 11.66 -28.43
C LEU A 300 -29.84 12.69 -28.03
N ALA A 301 -30.70 12.37 -27.07
CA ALA A 301 -31.74 13.27 -26.59
C ALA A 301 -31.15 14.53 -25.94
N LEU A 302 -30.18 14.38 -25.02
CA LEU A 302 -29.53 15.52 -24.37
C LEU A 302 -28.67 16.32 -25.34
N GLY A 303 -28.09 15.68 -26.36
CA GLY A 303 -27.39 16.31 -27.47
C GLY A 303 -28.30 17.04 -28.47
N SER A 304 -29.63 17.09 -28.23
CA SER A 304 -30.63 17.69 -29.12
C SER A 304 -30.63 17.10 -30.54
N TRP A 305 -30.38 15.80 -30.67
CA TRP A 305 -30.41 15.09 -31.95
C TRP A 305 -31.85 14.85 -32.42
N THR A 306 -32.17 15.26 -33.65
CA THR A 306 -33.55 15.47 -34.12
C THR A 306 -34.22 14.26 -34.78
N SER A 307 -33.84 13.02 -34.49
CA SER A 307 -34.59 11.87 -35.04
C SER A 307 -35.95 11.78 -34.33
N GLU A 308 -37.05 11.86 -35.08
CA GLU A 308 -38.40 12.10 -34.53
C GLU A 308 -38.91 11.02 -33.55
N SER A 309 -38.30 9.83 -33.51
CA SER A 309 -38.65 8.75 -32.57
C SER A 309 -37.44 7.88 -32.16
N LEU A 310 -36.53 8.38 -31.31
CA LEU A 310 -35.39 7.59 -30.78
C LEU A 310 -35.82 6.24 -30.15
N SER A 311 -36.96 6.23 -29.47
CA SER A 311 -37.53 5.03 -28.83
C SER A 311 -38.00 3.94 -29.80
N GLU A 312 -38.21 4.27 -31.07
CA GLU A 312 -38.63 3.31 -32.11
C GLU A 312 -37.44 2.67 -32.84
N LEU A 313 -36.24 3.24 -32.68
CA LEU A 313 -35.04 2.73 -33.31
C LEU A 313 -34.59 1.40 -32.69
N THR A 314 -34.13 0.47 -33.50
CA THR A 314 -33.41 -0.71 -33.00
C THR A 314 -32.04 -0.31 -32.43
N LEU A 315 -31.43 -1.15 -31.60
CA LEU A 315 -30.09 -0.87 -31.05
C LEU A 315 -29.03 -0.67 -32.16
N ALA A 316 -29.14 -1.42 -33.27
CA ALA A 316 -28.24 -1.25 -34.42
C ALA A 316 -28.42 0.12 -35.09
N GLN A 317 -29.65 0.62 -35.19
CA GLN A 317 -29.94 1.97 -35.69
C GLN A 317 -29.44 3.04 -34.72
N LEU A 318 -29.65 2.89 -33.40
CA LEU A 318 -29.12 3.81 -32.40
C LEU A 318 -27.59 3.92 -32.45
N ARG A 319 -26.89 2.80 -32.66
CA ARG A 319 -25.43 2.79 -32.88
C ARG A 319 -25.04 3.65 -34.08
N GLU A 320 -25.76 3.53 -35.18
CA GLU A 320 -25.51 4.35 -36.38
C GLU A 320 -25.81 5.84 -36.13
N GLU A 321 -26.89 6.18 -35.42
CA GLU A 321 -27.18 7.57 -35.02
C GLU A 321 -26.08 8.14 -34.11
N ILE A 322 -25.59 7.38 -33.13
CA ILE A 322 -24.45 7.77 -32.27
C ILE A 322 -23.19 8.04 -33.10
N ARG A 323 -22.92 7.20 -34.11
CA ARG A 323 -21.78 7.40 -35.02
C ARG A 323 -21.91 8.71 -35.79
N GLN A 324 -23.10 8.98 -36.33
CA GLN A 324 -23.38 10.22 -37.06
C GLN A 324 -23.31 11.46 -36.15
N PHE A 325 -23.85 11.35 -34.93
CA PHE A 325 -23.78 12.39 -33.91
C PHE A 325 -22.33 12.81 -33.64
N PHE A 326 -21.43 11.85 -33.36
CA PHE A 326 -20.01 12.13 -33.14
C PHE A 326 -19.25 12.54 -34.39
N ASP A 327 -19.72 12.19 -35.60
CA ASP A 327 -19.14 12.67 -36.86
C ASP A 327 -19.46 14.15 -37.13
N LEU A 328 -20.59 14.65 -36.63
CA LEU A 328 -21.04 16.02 -36.86
C LEU A 328 -20.76 16.97 -35.69
N THR A 329 -20.63 16.46 -34.47
CA THR A 329 -20.50 17.28 -33.26
C THR A 329 -19.29 16.90 -32.41
N SER A 330 -18.66 17.91 -31.80
CA SER A 330 -17.63 17.79 -30.77
C SER A 330 -18.27 17.92 -29.40
N ASN A 331 -18.11 16.90 -28.56
CA ASN A 331 -18.86 16.80 -27.30
C ASN A 331 -17.93 16.49 -26.14
N PHE A 332 -18.27 17.02 -24.96
CA PHE A 332 -17.76 16.53 -23.69
C PHE A 332 -18.88 15.80 -22.95
N LEU A 333 -18.69 14.50 -22.72
CA LEU A 333 -19.65 13.64 -22.03
C LEU A 333 -19.12 13.25 -20.67
N VAL A 334 -19.96 13.32 -19.65
CA VAL A 334 -19.75 12.67 -18.36
C VAL A 334 -20.71 11.50 -18.23
N ILE A 335 -20.16 10.32 -17.97
CA ILE A 335 -20.93 9.11 -17.69
C ILE A 335 -20.63 8.67 -16.26
N ASP A 336 -21.57 8.97 -15.36
CA ASP A 336 -21.40 8.83 -13.91
C ASP A 336 -21.86 7.47 -13.37
N ASP A 337 -21.09 6.94 -12.41
CA ASP A 337 -21.36 5.72 -11.63
C ASP A 337 -21.46 4.45 -12.49
N VAL A 338 -20.60 4.32 -13.51
CA VAL A 338 -20.64 3.19 -14.47
C VAL A 338 -20.40 1.83 -13.84
N ASP A 339 -19.77 1.82 -12.68
CA ASP A 339 -19.44 0.60 -11.98
C ASP A 339 -20.66 -0.06 -11.30
N THR A 340 -21.77 0.66 -11.17
CA THR A 340 -23.07 0.08 -10.78
C THR A 340 -23.48 -1.00 -11.78
N LEU A 341 -23.35 -0.73 -13.09
CA LEU A 341 -23.69 -1.68 -14.14
C LEU A 341 -22.66 -2.82 -14.28
N THR A 342 -21.37 -2.52 -14.14
CA THR A 342 -20.34 -3.57 -14.23
C THR A 342 -20.41 -4.56 -13.06
N THR A 343 -20.81 -4.09 -11.88
CA THR A 343 -21.02 -4.97 -10.70
C THR A 343 -22.20 -5.93 -10.93
N GLU A 344 -23.21 -5.50 -11.69
CA GLU A 344 -24.38 -6.31 -12.06
C GLU A 344 -24.11 -7.20 -13.29
N GLY A 345 -22.93 -7.10 -13.91
CA GLY A 345 -22.58 -7.84 -15.13
C GLY A 345 -23.28 -7.33 -16.39
N VAL A 346 -23.74 -6.07 -16.38
CA VAL A 346 -24.47 -5.45 -17.50
C VAL A 346 -23.49 -4.72 -18.43
N GLU A 347 -23.53 -5.06 -19.72
CA GLU A 347 -22.78 -4.35 -20.76
C GLU A 347 -23.58 -3.13 -21.24
N ALA A 348 -23.05 -1.93 -21.01
CA ALA A 348 -23.71 -0.67 -21.36
C ALA A 348 -23.12 0.00 -22.62
N GLY A 349 -22.36 -0.73 -23.44
CA GLY A 349 -21.84 -0.24 -24.72
C GLY A 349 -20.64 0.72 -24.64
N PHE A 350 -19.92 0.76 -23.52
CA PHE A 350 -18.77 1.67 -23.34
C PHE A 350 -17.64 1.44 -24.35
N ASP A 351 -17.39 0.20 -24.74
CA ASP A 351 -16.35 -0.14 -25.74
C ASP A 351 -16.76 0.26 -27.15
N TYR A 352 -18.06 0.19 -27.47
CA TYR A 352 -18.58 0.71 -28.73
C TYR A 352 -18.39 2.23 -28.80
N LEU A 353 -18.80 2.98 -27.75
CA LEU A 353 -18.58 4.42 -27.67
C LEU A 353 -17.09 4.77 -27.84
N TYR A 354 -16.21 4.09 -27.10
CA TYR A 354 -14.77 4.30 -27.22
C TYR A 354 -14.26 4.09 -28.65
N GLY A 355 -14.71 3.02 -29.32
CA GLY A 355 -14.36 2.75 -30.71
C GLY A 355 -14.92 3.77 -31.70
N VAL A 356 -16.07 4.38 -31.43
CA VAL A 356 -16.65 5.45 -32.26
C VAL A 356 -15.85 6.73 -32.13
N LEU A 357 -15.49 7.16 -30.91
CA LEU A 357 -14.74 8.40 -30.67
C LEU A 357 -13.39 8.45 -31.41
N TRP A 358 -12.72 7.30 -31.56
CA TRP A 358 -11.46 7.23 -32.31
C TRP A 358 -11.64 7.39 -33.82
N ARG A 359 -12.79 6.96 -34.35
CA ARG A 359 -13.10 6.94 -35.78
C ARG A 359 -13.86 8.17 -36.24
N SER A 360 -14.40 8.96 -35.32
CA SER A 360 -15.22 10.11 -35.63
C SER A 360 -14.41 11.24 -36.27
N LYS A 361 -15.06 11.98 -37.17
CA LYS A 361 -14.44 13.14 -37.84
C LYS A 361 -14.18 14.30 -36.88
N ARG A 362 -15.09 14.51 -35.93
CA ARG A 362 -14.98 15.52 -34.87
C ARG A 362 -14.44 14.86 -33.61
N LYS A 363 -13.67 15.60 -32.80
CA LYS A 363 -13.10 15.10 -31.54
C LYS A 363 -14.08 15.30 -30.40
N SER A 364 -14.48 14.20 -29.79
CA SER A 364 -15.30 14.18 -28.57
C SER A 364 -14.57 13.48 -27.43
N ARG A 365 -14.96 13.76 -26.20
CA ARG A 365 -14.33 13.26 -24.97
C ARG A 365 -15.36 12.68 -24.02
N ILE A 366 -15.02 11.56 -23.37
CA ILE A 366 -15.84 10.95 -22.34
C ILE A 366 -15.08 10.82 -21.02
N LEU A 367 -15.64 11.37 -19.96
CA LEU A 367 -15.18 11.20 -18.59
C LEU A 367 -16.11 10.25 -17.84
N TYR A 368 -15.57 9.13 -17.40
CA TYR A 368 -16.28 8.15 -16.59
C TYR A 368 -16.03 8.37 -15.10
N THR A 369 -16.99 8.06 -14.24
CA THR A 369 -16.74 7.96 -12.79
C THR A 369 -16.95 6.52 -12.31
N LEU A 370 -16.00 5.99 -11.55
CA LEU A 370 -16.09 4.66 -10.93
C LEU A 370 -15.40 4.64 -9.57
N ARG A 371 -15.62 3.59 -8.78
CA ARG A 371 -15.02 3.48 -7.45
C ARG A 371 -13.62 2.87 -7.49
N ASN A 372 -13.47 1.73 -8.16
CA ASN A 372 -12.18 1.01 -8.27
C ASN A 372 -11.30 1.61 -9.37
N ALA A 373 -10.00 1.34 -9.32
CA ALA A 373 -9.11 1.72 -10.42
C ALA A 373 -9.41 0.85 -11.65
N PRO A 374 -9.48 1.41 -12.87
CA PRO A 374 -9.68 0.60 -14.07
C PRO A 374 -8.36 -0.13 -14.41
N THR A 375 -8.28 -1.43 -14.10
CA THR A 375 -7.06 -2.25 -14.25
C THR A 375 -6.47 -2.21 -15.67
N HIS A 376 -7.33 -2.15 -16.69
CA HIS A 376 -6.92 -2.11 -18.10
C HIS A 376 -6.65 -0.69 -18.64
N SER A 377 -6.81 0.36 -17.83
CA SER A 377 -6.69 1.76 -18.27
C SER A 377 -6.13 2.69 -17.19
N LEU A 378 -5.25 2.18 -16.32
CA LEU A 378 -4.63 2.96 -15.24
C LEU A 378 -3.91 4.22 -15.73
N ALA A 379 -3.28 4.18 -16.91
CA ALA A 379 -2.62 5.35 -17.51
C ALA A 379 -3.60 6.48 -17.88
N ASN A 380 -4.87 6.14 -18.07
CA ASN A 380 -5.95 7.05 -18.48
C ASN A 380 -6.97 7.22 -17.33
N ALA A 381 -6.48 7.22 -16.09
CA ALA A 381 -7.30 7.32 -14.90
C ALA A 381 -6.71 8.33 -13.89
N ILE A 382 -7.58 9.11 -13.27
CA ILE A 382 -7.25 10.15 -12.29
C ILE A 382 -7.85 9.71 -10.94
N GLU A 383 -6.99 9.56 -9.94
CA GLU A 383 -7.42 9.21 -8.58
C GLU A 383 -8.06 10.43 -7.88
N VAL A 384 -9.15 10.19 -7.17
CA VAL A 384 -9.85 11.13 -6.31
C VAL A 384 -9.73 10.68 -4.86
N PRO A 385 -8.66 11.09 -4.14
CA PRO A 385 -8.43 10.70 -2.75
C PRO A 385 -9.40 11.41 -1.78
N GLY A 386 -9.25 11.19 -0.48
CA GLY A 386 -9.86 12.06 0.54
C GLY A 386 -9.40 13.52 0.42
N LEU A 387 -10.02 14.44 1.15
CA LEU A 387 -9.60 15.85 1.15
C LEU A 387 -8.20 16.00 1.77
N GLU A 388 -7.36 16.84 1.17
CA GLU A 388 -6.07 17.23 1.75
C GLU A 388 -6.26 18.12 2.97
N ALA A 389 -5.24 18.29 3.82
CA ALA A 389 -5.38 18.98 5.10
C ALA A 389 -5.98 20.40 5.00
N GLY A 390 -5.55 21.20 4.02
CA GLY A 390 -6.09 22.57 3.81
C GLY A 390 -7.53 22.56 3.31
N ASP A 391 -7.80 21.80 2.25
CA ASP A 391 -9.14 21.62 1.68
C ASP A 391 -10.13 21.04 2.70
N TYR A 392 -9.64 20.13 3.54
CA TYR A 392 -10.40 19.46 4.60
C TYR A 392 -10.90 20.45 5.65
N GLU A 393 -10.02 21.32 6.16
CA GLU A 393 -10.40 22.32 7.16
C GLU A 393 -11.43 23.32 6.62
N GLU A 394 -11.23 23.81 5.39
CA GLU A 394 -12.17 24.71 4.74
C GLU A 394 -13.51 24.02 4.49
N PHE A 395 -13.51 22.76 4.05
CA PHE A 395 -14.74 22.01 3.82
C PHE A 395 -15.54 21.81 5.12
N VAL A 396 -14.87 21.54 6.25
CA VAL A 396 -15.53 21.46 7.57
C VAL A 396 -16.19 22.79 7.94
N LYS A 397 -15.53 23.93 7.72
CA LYS A 397 -16.10 25.27 7.98
C LYS A 397 -17.33 25.52 7.12
N VAL A 398 -17.28 25.15 5.84
CA VAL A 398 -18.42 25.28 4.91
C VAL A 398 -19.59 24.41 5.36
N CYS A 399 -19.34 23.16 5.77
CA CYS A 399 -20.37 22.29 6.33
C CYS A 399 -21.00 22.90 7.59
N ALA A 400 -20.18 23.38 8.52
CA ALA A 400 -20.65 23.98 9.77
C ALA A 400 -21.56 25.19 9.51
N ALA A 401 -21.15 26.07 8.59
CA ALA A 401 -21.94 27.20 8.15
C ALA A 401 -23.28 26.78 7.51
N GLN A 402 -23.26 25.77 6.64
CA GLN A 402 -24.46 25.26 5.97
C GLN A 402 -25.48 24.67 6.94
N PHE A 403 -25.03 23.85 7.89
CA PHE A 403 -25.91 23.22 8.89
C PHE A 403 -26.21 24.13 10.10
N ARG A 404 -25.64 25.34 10.11
CA ARG A 404 -25.79 26.34 11.18
C ARG A 404 -25.36 25.80 12.54
N VAL A 405 -24.23 25.11 12.58
CA VAL A 405 -23.60 24.60 13.79
C VAL A 405 -22.27 25.34 14.03
N PRO A 406 -21.79 25.46 15.28
CA PRO A 406 -20.48 26.07 15.56
C PRO A 406 -19.35 25.33 14.84
N VAL A 407 -18.29 26.02 14.44
CA VAL A 407 -17.11 25.34 13.87
C VAL A 407 -16.45 24.48 14.96
N PRO A 408 -16.12 23.20 14.70
CA PRO A 408 -15.45 22.34 15.67
C PRO A 408 -14.03 22.83 15.96
N ASP A 409 -13.50 22.49 17.13
CA ASP A 409 -12.13 22.85 17.51
C ASP A 409 -11.09 22.15 16.62
N ALA A 410 -9.95 22.82 16.39
CA ALA A 410 -8.91 22.32 15.49
C ALA A 410 -8.36 20.95 15.95
N GLY A 411 -8.29 20.71 17.26
CA GLY A 411 -7.86 19.42 17.83
C GLY A 411 -8.79 18.28 17.43
N PHE A 412 -10.11 18.47 17.58
CA PHE A 412 -11.14 17.52 17.16
C PHE A 412 -11.16 17.28 15.65
N VAL A 413 -11.03 18.35 14.86
CA VAL A 413 -10.96 18.27 13.39
C VAL A 413 -9.77 17.40 12.97
N GLN A 414 -8.57 17.69 13.48
CA GLN A 414 -7.37 16.99 13.05
C GLN A 414 -7.23 15.57 13.62
N SER A 415 -7.88 15.26 14.76
CA SER A 415 -7.81 13.93 15.39
C SER A 415 -9.04 13.06 15.09
N LYS A 416 -10.13 13.26 15.84
CA LYS A 416 -11.30 12.38 15.82
C LYS A 416 -12.05 12.44 14.49
N LEU A 417 -12.35 13.64 13.99
CA LEU A 417 -13.15 13.80 12.78
C LEU A 417 -12.38 13.30 11.55
N SER A 418 -11.09 13.59 11.44
CA SER A 418 -10.26 13.12 10.33
C SER A 418 -10.18 11.58 10.30
N ALA A 419 -9.99 10.95 11.47
CA ALA A 419 -9.87 9.50 11.61
C ALA A 419 -11.18 8.77 11.29
N ILE A 420 -12.31 9.25 11.83
CA ILE A 420 -13.61 8.59 11.61
C ILE A 420 -14.16 8.83 10.22
N SER A 421 -13.92 10.01 9.63
CA SER A 421 -14.43 10.31 8.28
C SER A 421 -13.51 9.81 7.18
N GLU A 422 -12.28 9.41 7.51
CA GLU A 422 -11.20 9.15 6.56
C GLU A 422 -11.03 10.32 5.56
N ARG A 423 -11.34 11.55 6.00
CA ARG A 423 -11.39 12.79 5.21
C ARG A 423 -12.28 12.72 3.96
N ARG A 424 -13.34 11.91 3.98
CA ARG A 424 -14.30 11.80 2.87
C ARG A 424 -15.40 12.87 2.97
N PRO A 425 -15.61 13.73 1.95
CA PRO A 425 -16.60 14.80 2.00
C PRO A 425 -17.98 14.37 2.50
N LEU A 426 -18.55 13.29 1.96
CA LEU A 426 -19.90 12.82 2.34
C LEU A 426 -20.01 12.42 3.82
N VAL A 427 -18.95 11.83 4.37
CA VAL A 427 -18.91 11.35 5.76
C VAL A 427 -18.70 12.52 6.72
N ILE A 428 -17.80 13.46 6.34
CA ILE A 428 -17.61 14.72 7.07
C ILE A 428 -18.95 15.46 7.16
N GLU A 429 -19.61 15.62 6.03
CA GLU A 429 -20.89 16.33 5.94
C GLU A 429 -21.95 15.69 6.83
N SER A 430 -22.05 14.35 6.79
CA SER A 430 -22.99 13.58 7.61
C SER A 430 -22.77 13.78 9.12
N ILE A 431 -21.51 13.71 9.57
CA ILE A 431 -21.18 13.92 11.00
C ILE A 431 -21.45 15.36 11.43
N VAL A 432 -21.12 16.35 10.57
CA VAL A 432 -21.39 17.76 10.88
C VAL A 432 -22.90 18.04 10.91
N ALA A 433 -23.69 17.42 10.02
CA ALA A 433 -25.14 17.51 10.04
C ALA A 433 -25.73 16.91 11.33
N LEU A 434 -25.24 15.74 11.77
CA LEU A 434 -25.64 15.11 13.03
C LEU A 434 -25.38 15.97 14.26
N ALA A 435 -24.35 16.83 14.24
CA ALA A 435 -24.08 17.75 15.35
C ALA A 435 -25.25 18.72 15.63
N ARG A 436 -26.08 19.00 14.63
CA ARG A 436 -27.27 19.84 14.77
C ARG A 436 -28.31 19.24 15.71
N THR A 437 -28.52 17.93 15.66
CA THR A 437 -29.49 17.21 16.51
C THR A 437 -28.85 16.66 17.78
N ALA A 438 -27.56 16.31 17.74
CA ALA A 438 -26.82 15.78 18.86
C ALA A 438 -26.40 16.82 19.91
N GLY A 439 -26.43 18.11 19.56
CA GLY A 439 -26.06 19.23 20.43
C GLY A 439 -24.54 19.42 20.65
N SER A 440 -23.72 18.42 20.32
CA SER A 440 -22.25 18.53 20.34
C SER A 440 -21.61 17.58 19.33
N TYR A 441 -20.40 17.93 18.86
CA TYR A 441 -19.63 17.07 17.96
C TYR A 441 -19.21 15.74 18.57
N LYS A 442 -18.91 15.71 19.87
CA LYS A 442 -18.59 14.46 20.56
C LYS A 442 -19.77 13.50 20.53
N ARG A 443 -20.98 13.99 20.85
CA ARG A 443 -22.19 13.17 20.80
C ARG A 443 -22.57 12.78 19.38
N ALA A 444 -22.35 13.66 18.39
CA ALA A 444 -22.58 13.35 16.99
C ALA A 444 -21.71 12.19 16.50
N VAL A 445 -20.42 12.17 16.89
CA VAL A 445 -19.52 11.06 16.59
C VAL A 445 -19.99 9.78 17.26
N GLU A 446 -20.37 9.81 18.54
CA GLU A 446 -20.90 8.63 19.24
C GLU A 446 -22.15 8.08 18.52
N LEU A 447 -23.12 8.95 18.20
CA LEU A 447 -24.33 8.55 17.47
C LEU A 447 -24.02 7.99 16.07
N PHE A 448 -23.03 8.57 15.38
CA PHE A 448 -22.58 8.10 14.08
C PHE A 448 -21.93 6.72 14.19
N GLU A 449 -21.04 6.49 15.16
CA GLU A 449 -20.40 5.18 15.42
C GLU A 449 -21.41 4.10 15.84
N GLU A 450 -22.47 4.50 16.55
CA GLU A 450 -23.65 3.69 16.85
C GLU A 450 -24.49 3.46 15.55
N GLY A 451 -25.82 3.53 15.64
CA GLY A 451 -26.73 3.21 14.52
C GLY A 451 -26.94 4.33 13.51
N ALA A 452 -26.77 5.60 13.87
CA ALA A 452 -27.14 6.72 12.99
C ALA A 452 -26.24 6.83 11.74
N GLY A 453 -25.03 6.25 11.78
CA GLY A 453 -24.13 6.19 10.64
C GLY A 453 -24.20 4.89 9.83
N GLU A 454 -25.12 3.97 10.13
CA GLU A 454 -25.19 2.65 9.47
C GLU A 454 -25.48 2.79 7.96
N ASP A 455 -26.47 3.60 7.60
CA ASP A 455 -26.83 3.86 6.20
C ASP A 455 -25.72 4.61 5.44
N VAL A 456 -25.02 5.53 6.11
CA VAL A 456 -23.85 6.21 5.51
C VAL A 456 -22.74 5.22 5.21
N ARG A 457 -22.42 4.34 6.16
CA ARG A 457 -21.43 3.27 5.96
C ARG A 457 -21.88 2.29 4.87
N GLY A 458 -23.15 1.91 4.87
CA GLY A 458 -23.76 1.07 3.84
C GLY A 458 -23.62 1.70 2.45
N TYR A 459 -23.99 2.96 2.29
CA TYR A 459 -23.84 3.70 1.03
C TYR A 459 -22.39 3.73 0.52
N VAL A 460 -21.43 3.81 1.44
CA VAL A 460 -20.01 3.87 1.12
C VAL A 460 -19.39 2.52 0.76
N PHE A 461 -19.80 1.41 1.39
CA PHE A 461 -19.09 0.12 1.30
C PHE A 461 -19.94 -1.09 0.90
N GLN A 462 -21.28 -1.01 0.96
CA GLN A 462 -22.14 -2.18 0.75
C GLN A 462 -21.98 -2.76 -0.65
N ARG A 463 -21.77 -1.91 -1.65
CA ARG A 463 -21.63 -2.35 -3.05
C ARG A 463 -20.36 -3.17 -3.24
N GLU A 464 -19.24 -2.70 -2.70
CA GLU A 464 -17.95 -3.38 -2.72
C GLU A 464 -18.00 -4.68 -1.91
N TRP A 465 -18.69 -4.66 -0.76
CA TRP A 465 -18.88 -5.85 0.04
C TRP A 465 -19.66 -6.91 -0.73
N ASN A 466 -20.69 -6.50 -1.49
CA ASN A 466 -21.50 -7.40 -2.30
C ASN A 466 -20.75 -7.91 -3.53
N SER A 467 -19.86 -7.10 -4.12
CA SER A 467 -19.06 -7.49 -5.28
C SER A 467 -17.93 -8.47 -4.96
N LEU A 468 -17.60 -8.70 -3.68
CA LEU A 468 -16.61 -9.70 -3.29
C LEU A 468 -17.02 -11.11 -3.74
N PRO A 469 -16.06 -11.98 -4.11
CA PRO A 469 -16.32 -13.33 -4.56
C PRO A 469 -17.26 -14.12 -3.62
N ALA A 470 -18.07 -14.99 -4.21
CA ALA A 470 -19.07 -15.78 -3.48
C ALA A 470 -18.47 -16.78 -2.48
N ASP A 471 -17.19 -17.11 -2.62
CA ASP A 471 -16.45 -18.00 -1.69
C ASP A 471 -16.24 -17.38 -0.29
N ASN A 472 -16.58 -16.10 -0.11
CA ASN A 472 -16.52 -15.34 1.13
C ASN A 472 -15.11 -15.21 1.74
N HIS A 473 -14.04 -15.68 1.10
CA HIS A 473 -12.69 -15.64 1.70
C HIS A 473 -12.26 -14.20 2.03
N GLY A 474 -12.53 -13.26 1.12
CA GLY A 474 -12.30 -11.82 1.35
C GLY A 474 -13.10 -11.29 2.54
N ARG A 475 -14.38 -11.66 2.66
CA ARG A 475 -15.25 -11.25 3.77
C ARG A 475 -14.75 -11.78 5.12
N TYR A 476 -14.22 -13.00 5.15
CA TYR A 476 -13.62 -13.59 6.34
C TYR A 476 -12.30 -12.96 6.76
N VAL A 477 -11.43 -12.62 5.80
CA VAL A 477 -10.21 -11.85 6.07
C VAL A 477 -10.56 -10.49 6.67
N LEU A 478 -11.54 -9.78 6.07
CA LEU A 478 -12.02 -8.52 6.62
C LEU A 478 -12.60 -8.66 8.03
N ALA A 479 -13.37 -9.72 8.29
CA ALA A 479 -13.90 -10.02 9.61
C ALA A 479 -12.79 -10.23 10.66
N VAL A 480 -11.71 -10.96 10.31
CA VAL A 480 -10.52 -11.12 11.17
C VAL A 480 -9.93 -9.76 11.53
N LEU A 481 -9.68 -8.91 10.53
CA LEU A 481 -9.07 -7.59 10.74
C LEU A 481 -9.97 -6.69 11.60
N ALA A 482 -11.28 -6.74 11.39
CA ALA A 482 -12.25 -5.98 12.18
C ALA A 482 -12.29 -6.44 13.65
N LEU A 483 -12.26 -7.75 13.90
CA LEU A 483 -12.25 -8.33 15.24
C LEU A 483 -10.92 -8.12 15.96
N HIS A 484 -9.80 -8.16 15.24
CA HIS A 484 -8.46 -8.04 15.83
C HIS A 484 -8.16 -6.61 16.30
N SER A 485 -8.66 -5.60 15.58
CA SER A 485 -8.50 -4.16 15.84
C SER A 485 -7.08 -3.58 15.69
N ASP A 486 -6.04 -4.35 15.98
CA ASP A 486 -4.64 -3.98 15.81
C ASP A 486 -4.12 -4.43 14.43
N PRO A 487 -3.06 -3.79 13.85
CA PRO A 487 -2.44 -4.25 12.60
C PRO A 487 -2.04 -5.72 12.66
N VAL A 488 -2.35 -6.48 11.61
CA VAL A 488 -2.15 -7.94 11.59
C VAL A 488 -1.17 -8.33 10.47
N GLY A 489 -0.19 -9.17 10.77
CA GLY A 489 0.73 -9.72 9.78
C GLY A 489 0.10 -10.83 8.94
N PHE A 490 0.68 -11.13 7.77
CA PHE A 490 0.15 -12.16 6.86
C PHE A 490 0.02 -13.54 7.52
N ALA A 491 1.04 -13.99 8.28
CA ALA A 491 1.04 -15.29 8.96
C ALA A 491 -0.08 -15.40 10.01
N ASP A 492 -0.38 -14.29 10.69
CA ASP A 492 -1.46 -14.23 11.69
C ASP A 492 -2.84 -14.31 11.03
N ILE A 493 -3.04 -13.70 9.86
CA ILE A 493 -4.27 -13.82 9.08
C ILE A 493 -4.47 -15.28 8.63
N VAL A 494 -3.41 -15.95 8.17
CA VAL A 494 -3.45 -17.38 7.82
C VAL A 494 -3.86 -18.22 9.03
N ALA A 495 -3.25 -17.98 10.20
CA ALA A 495 -3.59 -18.69 11.43
C ALA A 495 -5.05 -18.46 11.85
N LEU A 496 -5.52 -17.21 11.80
CA LEU A 496 -6.85 -16.79 12.23
C LEU A 496 -7.96 -17.17 11.24
N THR A 497 -7.70 -17.21 9.94
CA THR A 497 -8.69 -17.69 8.95
C THR A 497 -8.69 -19.20 8.83
N ARG A 498 -7.56 -19.86 9.09
CA ARG A 498 -7.27 -21.27 8.79
C ARG A 498 -7.35 -21.60 7.30
N TYR A 499 -7.10 -20.61 6.45
CA TYR A 499 -7.01 -20.80 5.00
C TYR A 499 -5.57 -21.09 4.57
N GLU A 500 -5.44 -21.69 3.40
CA GLU A 500 -4.14 -21.86 2.77
C GLU A 500 -3.56 -20.49 2.37
N THR A 501 -2.22 -20.39 2.40
CA THR A 501 -1.47 -19.19 2.02
C THR A 501 -1.93 -18.58 0.70
N GLY A 502 -2.18 -19.40 -0.32
CA GLY A 502 -2.67 -18.93 -1.63
C GLY A 502 -4.02 -18.23 -1.53
N ARG A 503 -4.99 -18.86 -0.84
CA ARG A 503 -6.34 -18.28 -0.66
C ARG A 503 -6.33 -16.99 0.13
N VAL A 504 -5.48 -16.87 1.15
CA VAL A 504 -5.33 -15.61 1.90
C VAL A 504 -4.75 -14.52 1.01
N ARG A 505 -3.78 -14.85 0.15
CA ARG A 505 -3.21 -13.91 -0.81
C ARG A 505 -4.26 -13.41 -1.80
N ASP A 506 -5.06 -14.31 -2.36
CA ASP A 506 -6.14 -13.97 -3.30
C ASP A 506 -7.23 -13.13 -2.61
N ALA A 507 -7.61 -13.51 -1.39
CA ALA A 507 -8.57 -12.75 -0.58
C ALA A 507 -8.07 -11.34 -0.24
N LEU A 508 -6.80 -11.21 0.16
CA LEU A 508 -6.17 -9.91 0.41
C LEU A 508 -6.10 -9.07 -0.86
N ALA A 509 -5.76 -9.66 -2.02
CA ALA A 509 -5.77 -8.96 -3.30
C ALA A 509 -7.16 -8.42 -3.66
N ALA A 510 -8.21 -9.23 -3.46
CA ALA A 510 -9.59 -8.84 -3.74
C ALA A 510 -10.10 -7.69 -2.85
N VAL A 511 -9.58 -7.54 -1.62
CA VAL A 511 -10.04 -6.50 -0.67
C VAL A 511 -9.09 -5.31 -0.56
N ARG A 512 -7.91 -5.37 -1.19
CA ARG A 512 -6.79 -4.43 -0.99
C ARG A 512 -7.16 -2.99 -1.29
N GLU A 513 -7.73 -2.72 -2.46
CA GLU A 513 -7.96 -1.35 -2.92
C GLU A 513 -9.02 -0.61 -2.09
N MET A 514 -10.07 -1.33 -1.69
CA MET A 514 -11.25 -0.71 -1.09
C MET A 514 -11.21 -0.66 0.43
N PHE A 515 -10.79 -1.75 1.07
CA PHE A 515 -10.98 -1.93 2.50
C PHE A 515 -9.68 -1.79 3.31
N LEU A 516 -8.54 -2.16 2.73
CA LEU A 516 -7.30 -2.29 3.48
C LEU A 516 -6.50 -0.98 3.54
N GLN A 517 -5.84 -0.79 4.67
CA GLN A 517 -4.65 0.04 4.80
C GLN A 517 -3.47 -0.91 5.00
N VAL A 518 -2.44 -0.76 4.15
CA VAL A 518 -1.24 -1.60 4.19
C VAL A 518 -0.07 -0.74 4.65
N ALA A 519 0.66 -1.23 5.64
CA ALA A 519 1.89 -0.61 6.11
C ALA A 519 3.02 -1.65 6.08
N GLU A 520 4.16 -1.24 5.53
CA GLU A 520 5.38 -2.07 5.52
C GLU A 520 6.16 -1.79 6.81
N VAL A 521 6.40 -2.83 7.61
CA VAL A 521 7.18 -2.77 8.84
C VAL A 521 8.36 -3.74 8.69
N GLY A 522 9.52 -3.22 8.33
CA GLY A 522 10.69 -4.05 7.99
C GLY A 522 10.47 -4.82 6.69
N GLU A 523 10.61 -6.14 6.72
CA GLU A 523 10.35 -7.02 5.57
C GLU A 523 8.91 -7.58 5.55
N GLU A 524 8.08 -7.28 6.56
CA GLU A 524 6.71 -7.79 6.67
C GLU A 524 5.65 -6.71 6.43
N ALA A 525 4.65 -7.06 5.61
CA ALA A 525 3.46 -6.23 5.42
C ALA A 525 2.43 -6.49 6.52
N THR A 526 1.93 -5.40 7.12
CA THR A 526 0.83 -5.42 8.07
C THR A 526 -0.43 -4.85 7.43
N TYR A 527 -1.56 -5.45 7.79
CA TYR A 527 -2.88 -5.11 7.24
C TYR A 527 -3.79 -4.61 8.35
N GLN A 528 -4.51 -3.53 8.10
CA GLN A 528 -5.50 -2.99 9.02
C GLN A 528 -6.69 -2.38 8.28
N LEU A 529 -7.79 -2.15 9.00
CA LEU A 529 -8.94 -1.40 8.53
C LEU A 529 -8.97 -0.01 9.17
N GLY A 530 -9.29 1.01 8.36
CA GLY A 530 -9.63 2.34 8.85
C GLY A 530 -10.88 2.31 9.74
N SER A 531 -11.07 3.32 10.59
CA SER A 531 -12.14 3.31 11.61
C SER A 531 -13.54 3.12 11.01
N LEU A 532 -13.86 3.89 9.96
CA LEU A 532 -15.14 3.81 9.27
C LEU A 532 -15.36 2.43 8.65
N THR A 533 -14.34 1.96 7.94
CA THR A 533 -14.34 0.66 7.25
C THR A 533 -14.51 -0.48 8.25
N ARG A 534 -13.83 -0.41 9.39
CA ARG A 534 -13.88 -1.39 10.46
C ARG A 534 -15.29 -1.52 11.05
N ALA A 535 -15.94 -0.40 11.36
CA ALA A 535 -17.30 -0.40 11.90
C ALA A 535 -18.29 -1.06 10.92
N PHE A 536 -18.20 -0.73 9.62
CA PHE A 536 -19.01 -1.37 8.59
C PHE A 536 -18.76 -2.87 8.50
N VAL A 537 -17.50 -3.27 8.35
CA VAL A 537 -17.11 -4.68 8.22
C VAL A 537 -17.54 -5.46 9.46
N PHE A 538 -17.38 -4.90 10.66
CA PHE A 538 -17.77 -5.57 11.90
C PHE A 538 -19.27 -5.92 11.91
N GLU A 539 -20.14 -4.98 11.53
CA GLU A 539 -21.59 -5.22 11.45
C GLU A 539 -21.95 -6.24 10.36
N GLN A 540 -21.39 -6.11 9.15
CA GLN A 540 -21.67 -7.07 8.07
C GLN A 540 -21.12 -8.46 8.38
N SER A 541 -20.00 -8.55 9.08
CA SER A 541 -19.38 -9.83 9.46
C SER A 541 -20.29 -10.64 10.38
N LYS A 542 -21.16 -10.01 11.19
CA LYS A 542 -22.13 -10.71 12.05
C LYS A 542 -23.11 -11.57 11.25
N LYS A 543 -23.29 -11.29 9.95
CA LYS A 543 -24.17 -12.04 9.04
C LYS A 543 -23.48 -13.26 8.41
N LEU A 544 -22.16 -13.42 8.59
CA LEU A 544 -21.41 -14.56 8.06
C LEU A 544 -21.61 -15.82 8.92
N ASP A 545 -21.70 -16.98 8.27
CA ASP A 545 -21.97 -18.25 8.92
C ASP A 545 -20.87 -18.65 9.93
N GLN A 546 -19.59 -18.39 9.63
CA GLN A 546 -18.48 -18.72 10.53
C GLN A 546 -18.14 -17.61 11.53
N TYR A 547 -18.91 -16.52 11.59
CA TYR A 547 -18.60 -15.39 12.48
C TYR A 547 -18.47 -15.78 13.96
N PRO A 548 -19.35 -16.61 14.56
CA PRO A 548 -19.22 -17.00 15.96
C PRO A 548 -17.89 -17.72 16.26
N ALA A 549 -17.46 -18.61 15.36
CA ALA A 549 -16.19 -19.31 15.48
C ALA A 549 -14.99 -18.37 15.30
N LEU A 550 -15.06 -17.49 14.31
CA LEU A 550 -14.01 -16.52 14.04
C LEU A 550 -13.82 -15.55 15.20
N LYS A 551 -14.92 -15.05 15.78
CA LYS A 551 -14.93 -14.18 16.94
C LYS A 551 -14.22 -14.81 18.14
N GLU A 552 -14.57 -16.06 18.47
CA GLU A 552 -13.92 -16.78 19.56
C GLU A 552 -12.43 -17.01 19.27
N ARG A 553 -12.09 -17.43 18.05
CA ARG A 553 -10.70 -17.64 17.63
C ARG A 553 -9.85 -16.37 17.77
N VAL A 554 -10.31 -15.24 17.24
CA VAL A 554 -9.59 -13.96 17.37
C VAL A 554 -9.48 -13.56 18.85
N ALA A 555 -10.55 -13.72 19.63
CA ALA A 555 -10.54 -13.39 21.06
C ALA A 555 -9.53 -14.25 21.85
N LYS A 556 -9.33 -15.51 21.47
CA LYS A 556 -8.34 -16.42 22.06
C LYS A 556 -6.92 -16.10 21.60
N TYR A 557 -6.73 -15.75 20.33
CA TYR A 557 -5.43 -15.41 19.76
C TYR A 557 -4.79 -14.18 20.43
N ARG A 558 -5.61 -13.18 20.77
CA ARG A 558 -5.15 -11.96 21.45
C ARG A 558 -4.71 -12.19 22.90
N ARG A 559 -5.00 -13.35 23.49
CA ARG A 559 -4.67 -13.66 24.89
C ARG A 559 -3.34 -14.40 24.94
N SER A 560 -2.47 -13.95 25.85
CA SER A 560 -1.27 -14.70 26.25
C SER A 560 -1.57 -15.79 27.30
N PHE A 561 -2.72 -15.72 27.95
CA PHE A 561 -3.15 -16.64 29.00
C PHE A 561 -4.56 -17.19 28.73
N PHE A 562 -4.70 -18.51 28.90
CA PHE A 562 -5.96 -19.23 28.68
C PHE A 562 -6.60 -19.62 30.00
N PRO A 563 -7.59 -18.86 30.53
CA PRO A 563 -8.25 -19.20 31.78
C PRO A 563 -8.94 -20.56 31.68
N ASP A 564 -9.01 -21.28 32.80
CA ASP A 564 -9.63 -22.61 32.87
C ASP A 564 -11.10 -22.56 32.45
N ASN A 565 -11.47 -23.50 31.58
CA ASN A 565 -12.85 -23.70 31.15
C ASN A 565 -13.35 -25.03 31.74
N PRO A 566 -14.31 -25.02 32.68
CA PRO A 566 -14.79 -26.24 33.35
C PRO A 566 -15.34 -27.31 32.40
N VAL A 567 -15.90 -26.91 31.26
CA VAL A 567 -16.38 -27.86 30.23
C VAL A 567 -15.17 -28.54 29.58
N LEU A 568 -14.17 -27.75 29.19
CA LEU A 568 -12.95 -28.26 28.57
C LEU A 568 -12.16 -29.16 29.53
N SER A 569 -12.02 -28.78 30.80
CA SER A 569 -11.31 -29.59 31.81
C SER A 569 -11.99 -30.95 32.00
N ARG A 570 -13.34 -30.99 32.02
CA ARG A 570 -14.10 -32.25 32.07
C ARG A 570 -13.92 -33.11 30.82
N LEU A 571 -13.96 -32.50 29.63
CA LEU A 571 -13.73 -33.20 28.37
C LEU A 571 -12.32 -33.79 28.31
N ARG A 572 -11.31 -33.00 28.69
CA ARG A 572 -9.91 -33.41 28.76
C ARG A 572 -9.74 -34.62 29.69
N HIS A 573 -10.19 -34.51 30.94
CA HIS A 573 -10.06 -35.59 31.93
C HIS A 573 -10.73 -36.89 31.45
N ARG A 574 -11.92 -36.79 30.86
CA ARG A 574 -12.65 -37.95 30.34
C ARG A 574 -11.93 -38.59 29.15
N ALA A 575 -11.45 -37.79 28.20
CA ALA A 575 -10.71 -38.26 27.05
C ALA A 575 -9.38 -38.92 27.44
N GLU A 576 -8.62 -38.31 28.35
CA GLU A 576 -7.35 -38.88 28.86
C GLU A 576 -7.57 -40.21 29.59
N THR A 577 -8.64 -40.32 30.39
CA THR A 577 -9.02 -41.57 31.05
C THR A 577 -9.34 -42.67 30.04
N LEU A 578 -10.11 -42.35 29.00
CA LEU A 578 -10.46 -43.29 27.93
C LEU A 578 -9.24 -43.71 27.11
N ILE A 579 -8.33 -42.78 26.80
CA ILE A 579 -7.07 -43.09 26.11
C ILE A 579 -6.19 -44.00 26.97
N SER A 580 -6.04 -43.69 28.27
CA SER A 580 -5.26 -44.51 29.19
C SER A 580 -5.81 -45.93 29.28
N LYS A 581 -7.14 -46.08 29.39
CA LYS A 581 -7.82 -47.38 29.35
C LYS A 581 -7.58 -48.09 28.02
N GLY A 582 -7.74 -47.38 26.90
CA GLY A 582 -7.54 -47.91 25.54
C GLY A 582 -6.12 -48.45 25.32
N ARG A 583 -5.10 -47.73 25.80
CA ARG A 583 -3.69 -48.16 25.68
C ARG A 583 -3.34 -49.31 26.60
N ARG A 584 -3.76 -49.26 27.87
CA ARG A 584 -3.40 -50.28 28.87
C ARG A 584 -4.08 -51.62 28.62
N PHE A 585 -5.34 -51.60 28.17
CA PHE A 585 -6.17 -52.80 28.01
C PHE A 585 -6.46 -53.15 26.54
N ASN A 586 -5.85 -52.44 25.59
CA ASN A 586 -6.13 -52.58 24.15
C ASN A 586 -7.63 -52.42 23.80
N ASP A 587 -8.34 -51.58 24.56
CA ASP A 587 -9.78 -51.33 24.42
C ASP A 587 -10.05 -50.32 23.29
N LYS A 588 -10.31 -50.84 22.09
CA LYS A 588 -10.61 -50.04 20.90
C LYS A 588 -11.90 -49.22 21.05
N ASP A 589 -12.87 -49.68 21.84
CA ASP A 589 -14.12 -48.96 22.03
C ASP A 589 -13.94 -47.75 22.94
N ALA A 590 -13.06 -47.84 23.94
CA ALA A 590 -12.66 -46.67 24.72
C ALA A 590 -12.01 -45.59 23.84
N LEU A 591 -11.16 -45.97 22.88
CA LEU A 591 -10.54 -45.03 21.93
C LEU A 591 -11.55 -44.38 20.97
N ARG A 592 -12.53 -45.15 20.49
CA ARG A 592 -13.65 -44.62 19.68
C ARG A 592 -14.52 -43.65 20.47
N GLN A 593 -14.80 -43.95 21.74
CA GLN A 593 -15.53 -43.05 22.62
C GLN A 593 -14.76 -41.75 22.87
N ALA A 594 -13.43 -41.82 23.05
CA ALA A 594 -12.59 -40.63 23.16
C ALA A 594 -12.69 -39.74 21.91
N LEU A 595 -12.70 -40.33 20.71
CA LEU A 595 -12.88 -39.61 19.45
C LEU A 595 -14.30 -39.01 19.33
N ALA A 596 -15.33 -39.75 19.71
CA ALA A 596 -16.71 -39.26 19.67
C ALA A 596 -16.91 -38.02 20.55
N LEU A 597 -16.23 -37.96 21.71
CA LEU A 597 -16.28 -36.80 22.61
C LEU A 597 -15.70 -35.52 21.99
N THR A 598 -14.71 -35.64 21.10
CA THR A 598 -13.99 -34.48 20.55
C THR A 598 -14.46 -34.07 19.16
N VAL A 599 -15.32 -34.86 18.51
CA VAL A 599 -15.93 -34.57 17.19
C VAL A 599 -17.41 -34.17 17.34
N ASP A 600 -17.89 -34.04 18.58
CA ASP A 600 -19.26 -33.63 18.87
C ASP A 600 -19.58 -32.23 18.30
N LYS A 601 -20.50 -32.20 17.32
CA LYS A 601 -20.93 -30.98 16.62
C LYS A 601 -21.79 -30.07 17.49
N THR A 602 -22.24 -30.52 18.66
CA THR A 602 -23.05 -29.72 19.60
C THR A 602 -22.19 -28.80 20.48
N LEU A 603 -20.86 -28.97 20.47
CA LEU A 603 -19.95 -28.14 21.26
C LEU A 603 -19.93 -26.70 20.76
N ALA A 604 -20.00 -25.76 21.69
CA ALA A 604 -20.00 -24.34 21.39
C ALA A 604 -18.64 -23.88 20.80
N PRO A 605 -18.63 -22.86 19.92
CA PRO A 605 -17.40 -22.28 19.36
C PRO A 605 -16.36 -21.86 20.41
N SER A 606 -16.81 -21.43 21.60
CA SER A 606 -15.94 -21.06 22.72
C SER A 606 -15.10 -22.21 23.28
N VAL A 607 -15.48 -23.46 22.97
CA VAL A 607 -14.72 -24.68 23.29
C VAL A 607 -13.94 -25.15 22.07
N THR A 608 -14.60 -25.28 20.90
CA THR A 608 -13.98 -25.88 19.70
C THR A 608 -12.86 -25.02 19.10
N GLU A 609 -12.91 -23.70 19.30
CA GLU A 609 -11.87 -22.77 18.84
C GLU A 609 -10.78 -22.52 19.90
N ASP A 610 -10.89 -23.12 21.09
CA ASP A 610 -9.85 -23.03 22.12
C ASP A 610 -8.63 -23.90 21.72
N PRO A 611 -7.39 -23.37 21.72
CA PRO A 611 -6.23 -24.12 21.28
C PRO A 611 -5.93 -25.35 22.16
N ARG A 612 -6.34 -25.33 23.44
CA ARG A 612 -6.25 -26.50 24.34
C ARG A 612 -7.18 -27.63 23.89
N PHE A 613 -8.36 -27.31 23.36
CA PHE A 613 -9.26 -28.31 22.81
C PHE A 613 -8.74 -28.88 21.49
N ASN A 614 -8.15 -28.03 20.63
CA ASN A 614 -7.47 -28.49 19.41
C ASN A 614 -6.30 -29.43 19.76
N SER A 615 -5.50 -29.09 20.77
CA SER A 615 -4.46 -30.00 21.27
C SER A 615 -5.02 -31.35 21.75
N LEU A 616 -6.13 -31.34 22.49
CA LEU A 616 -6.82 -32.54 22.92
C LEU A 616 -7.33 -33.38 21.74
N GLN A 617 -7.91 -32.75 20.72
CA GLN A 617 -8.32 -33.42 19.48
C GLN A 617 -7.13 -34.10 18.80
N GLY A 618 -6.01 -33.37 18.67
CA GLY A 618 -4.78 -33.91 18.12
C GLY A 618 -4.27 -35.13 18.90
N PHE A 619 -4.28 -35.04 20.23
CA PHE A 619 -3.88 -36.13 21.10
C PHE A 619 -4.78 -37.37 20.97
N VAL A 620 -6.09 -37.18 20.91
CA VAL A 620 -7.06 -38.27 20.71
C VAL A 620 -6.84 -38.96 19.35
N CYS A 621 -6.60 -38.18 18.28
CA CYS A 621 -6.31 -38.71 16.95
C CYS A 621 -4.99 -39.49 16.88
N ALA A 622 -3.93 -38.96 17.50
CA ALA A 622 -2.63 -39.63 17.60
C ALA A 622 -2.70 -40.91 18.44
N SER A 623 -3.69 -41.02 19.35
CA SER A 623 -3.88 -42.17 20.24
C SER A 623 -4.73 -43.31 19.64
N GLN A 624 -5.31 -43.13 18.45
CA GLN A 624 -6.11 -44.16 17.81
C GLN A 624 -5.24 -45.33 17.34
N VAL A 625 -5.87 -46.50 17.10
CA VAL A 625 -5.19 -47.69 16.55
C VAL A 625 -5.97 -48.17 15.32
N PRO A 626 -5.50 -47.90 14.08
CA PRO A 626 -4.29 -47.10 13.75
C PRO A 626 -4.46 -45.59 14.04
N PRO A 627 -3.36 -44.84 14.25
CA PRO A 627 -3.41 -43.39 14.47
C PRO A 627 -4.00 -42.63 13.29
N LYS A 628 -4.78 -41.58 13.56
CA LYS A 628 -5.31 -40.66 12.55
C LYS A 628 -4.38 -39.46 12.37
N LEU A 629 -3.26 -39.67 11.70
CA LEU A 629 -2.17 -38.69 11.65
C LEU A 629 -2.54 -37.40 10.92
N ASP A 630 -3.30 -37.46 9.83
CA ASP A 630 -3.69 -36.25 9.09
C ASP A 630 -4.58 -35.33 9.94
N ASP A 631 -5.54 -35.91 10.66
CA ASP A 631 -6.34 -35.15 11.63
C ASP A 631 -5.46 -34.60 12.77
N ALA A 632 -4.54 -35.41 13.31
CA ALA A 632 -3.64 -34.98 14.37
C ALA A 632 -2.77 -33.79 13.95
N ARG A 633 -2.20 -33.83 12.75
CA ARG A 633 -1.42 -32.73 12.14
C ARG A 633 -2.25 -31.46 12.03
N VAL A 634 -3.50 -31.56 11.57
CA VAL A 634 -4.42 -30.42 11.45
C VAL A 634 -4.69 -29.80 12.82
N TYR A 635 -5.04 -30.61 13.81
CA TYR A 635 -5.42 -30.09 15.13
C TYR A 635 -4.24 -29.53 15.94
N PHE A 636 -3.08 -30.21 15.96
CA PHE A 636 -1.87 -29.65 16.57
C PHE A 636 -1.36 -28.42 15.80
N GLY A 637 -1.42 -28.45 14.47
CA GLY A 637 -1.06 -27.29 13.64
C GLY A 637 -1.91 -26.05 13.98
N ARG A 638 -3.22 -26.22 14.21
CA ARG A 638 -4.11 -25.14 14.68
C ARG A 638 -3.70 -24.63 16.06
N ALA A 639 -3.35 -25.51 16.99
CA ALA A 639 -2.88 -25.11 18.32
C ALA A 639 -1.56 -24.31 18.23
N PHE A 640 -0.60 -24.77 17.43
CA PHE A 640 0.67 -24.08 17.23
C PHE A 640 0.50 -22.72 16.55
N ALA A 641 -0.36 -22.65 15.54
CA ALA A 641 -0.68 -21.39 14.85
C ALA A 641 -1.30 -20.34 15.80
N MET A 642 -1.96 -20.80 16.86
CA MET A 642 -2.49 -19.95 17.94
C MET A 642 -1.43 -19.60 19.02
N LYS A 643 -0.15 -19.85 18.76
CA LYS A 643 0.98 -19.65 19.68
C LYS A 643 0.81 -20.38 21.02
N PHE A 644 0.03 -21.45 21.03
CA PHE A 644 -0.20 -22.28 22.20
C PHE A 644 0.79 -23.45 22.20
N GLU A 645 1.36 -23.73 23.36
CA GLU A 645 2.26 -24.86 23.61
C GLU A 645 1.45 -25.97 24.33
N PRO A 646 1.13 -27.07 23.64
CA PRO A 646 0.48 -28.24 24.21
C PRO A 646 1.20 -28.89 25.38
N ASP A 647 0.47 -29.72 26.11
CA ASP A 647 1.06 -30.58 27.12
C ASP A 647 2.08 -31.55 26.50
N ILE A 648 3.23 -31.71 27.16
CA ILE A 648 4.34 -32.50 26.66
C ILE A 648 3.97 -33.97 26.43
N ASP A 649 3.07 -34.53 27.22
CA ASP A 649 2.60 -35.90 27.06
C ASP A 649 1.81 -36.07 25.76
N GLN A 650 1.04 -35.05 25.38
CA GLN A 650 0.26 -35.03 24.15
C GLN A 650 1.18 -34.94 22.93
N ILE A 651 2.19 -34.06 22.99
CA ILE A 651 3.18 -33.91 21.92
C ILE A 651 4.05 -35.15 21.78
N THR A 652 4.49 -35.73 22.89
CA THR A 652 5.30 -36.96 22.89
C THR A 652 4.54 -38.10 22.24
N SER A 653 3.23 -38.22 22.52
CA SER A 653 2.39 -39.20 21.86
C SER A 653 2.29 -38.98 20.35
N TRP A 654 2.14 -37.73 19.90
CA TRP A 654 2.08 -37.43 18.47
C TRP A 654 3.41 -37.69 17.77
N TYR A 655 4.53 -37.29 18.39
CA TYR A 655 5.87 -37.58 17.90
C TYR A 655 6.09 -39.08 17.65
N PHE A 656 5.72 -39.94 18.61
CA PHE A 656 5.88 -41.38 18.43
C PHE A 656 4.93 -41.95 17.37
N ALA A 657 3.68 -41.47 17.31
CA ALA A 657 2.74 -41.88 16.26
C ALA A 657 3.25 -41.53 14.85
N GLU A 658 3.85 -40.34 14.66
CA GLU A 658 4.47 -39.93 13.39
C GLU A 658 5.72 -40.76 13.07
N ARG A 659 6.61 -40.94 14.04
CA ARG A 659 7.85 -41.72 13.86
C ARG A 659 7.54 -43.17 13.47
N ASP A 660 6.61 -43.80 14.17
CA ASP A 660 6.30 -45.22 14.01
C ASP A 660 5.45 -45.50 12.76
N SER A 661 4.96 -44.44 12.07
CA SER A 661 4.20 -44.55 10.82
C SER A 661 5.05 -44.86 9.59
N GLY A 662 6.38 -44.73 9.68
CA GLY A 662 7.31 -44.90 8.55
C GLY A 662 7.36 -43.74 7.55
N HIS A 663 6.39 -42.81 7.57
CA HIS A 663 6.32 -41.67 6.65
C HIS A 663 6.29 -40.29 7.33
N GLY A 664 6.26 -40.24 8.67
CA GLY A 664 6.12 -39.03 9.47
C GLY A 664 7.42 -38.32 9.87
N LEU A 665 8.53 -38.58 9.17
CA LEU A 665 9.86 -38.08 9.56
C LEU A 665 9.95 -36.54 9.61
N GLU A 666 9.48 -35.86 8.55
CA GLU A 666 9.47 -34.39 8.49
C GLU A 666 8.60 -33.78 9.60
N GLN A 667 7.47 -34.42 9.92
CA GLN A 667 6.61 -33.97 11.02
C GLN A 667 7.28 -34.18 12.37
N SER A 668 7.98 -35.30 12.54
CA SER A 668 8.74 -35.59 13.77
C SER A 668 9.86 -34.57 14.00
N LEU A 669 10.54 -34.11 12.93
CA LEU A 669 11.51 -33.02 13.00
C LEU A 669 10.85 -31.69 13.39
N LYS A 670 9.73 -31.33 12.76
CA LYS A 670 8.95 -30.12 13.11
C LYS A 670 8.50 -30.12 14.56
N ILE A 671 8.04 -31.26 15.07
CA ILE A 671 7.64 -31.41 16.47
C ILE A 671 8.85 -31.18 17.39
N ALA A 672 10.01 -31.73 17.05
CA ALA A 672 11.22 -31.54 17.85
C ALA A 672 11.71 -30.09 17.85
N ASP A 673 11.60 -29.39 16.71
CA ASP A 673 11.90 -27.95 16.62
C ASP A 673 10.93 -27.12 17.45
N PHE A 674 9.64 -27.44 17.41
CA PHE A 674 8.64 -26.76 18.22
C PHE A 674 8.91 -26.92 19.72
N VAL A 675 9.18 -28.14 20.19
CA VAL A 675 9.44 -28.37 21.63
C VAL A 675 10.76 -27.73 22.06
N SER A 676 11.83 -27.88 21.28
CA SER A 676 13.15 -27.33 21.65
C SER A 676 13.19 -25.79 21.67
N SER A 677 12.34 -25.13 20.88
CA SER A 677 12.20 -23.65 20.87
C SER A 677 11.09 -23.12 21.78
N GLY A 678 10.27 -24.00 22.37
CA GLY A 678 9.15 -23.62 23.22
C GLY A 678 9.58 -22.92 24.52
N LYS A 679 8.74 -22.03 25.03
CA LYS A 679 9.02 -21.22 26.22
C LYS A 679 8.55 -21.87 27.52
N THR A 680 7.53 -22.74 27.45
CA THR A 680 6.89 -23.34 28.62
C THR A 680 7.48 -24.69 29.01
N TYR A 681 8.17 -25.36 28.09
CA TYR A 681 8.85 -26.63 28.38
C TYR A 681 10.10 -26.41 29.22
N ASP A 682 10.36 -27.33 30.14
CA ASP A 682 11.60 -27.36 30.92
C ASP A 682 12.81 -27.76 30.06
N GLU A 683 14.01 -27.46 30.54
CA GLU A 683 15.24 -27.70 29.78
C GLU A 683 15.52 -29.20 29.56
N ASP A 684 15.12 -30.10 30.47
CA ASP A 684 15.28 -31.53 30.29
C ASP A 684 14.40 -32.05 29.14
N THR A 685 13.16 -31.57 29.06
CA THR A 685 12.24 -31.85 27.96
C THR A 685 12.79 -31.36 26.64
N LYS A 686 13.28 -30.12 26.56
CA LYS A 686 13.91 -29.57 25.35
C LYS A 686 15.12 -30.38 24.94
N PHE A 687 15.95 -30.75 25.91
CA PHE A 687 17.12 -31.58 25.72
C PHE A 687 16.76 -32.95 25.13
N VAL A 688 15.72 -33.60 25.65
CA VAL A 688 15.22 -34.88 25.11
C VAL A 688 14.78 -34.75 23.65
N PHE A 689 14.03 -33.70 23.30
CA PHE A 689 13.59 -33.49 21.92
C PHE A 689 14.73 -33.07 20.98
N LEU A 690 15.75 -32.35 21.48
CA LEU A 690 16.97 -32.05 20.74
C LEU A 690 17.74 -33.33 20.38
N SER A 691 17.90 -34.23 21.35
CA SER A 691 18.53 -35.54 21.14
C SER A 691 17.71 -36.42 20.16
N ARG A 692 16.37 -36.37 20.23
CA ARG A 692 15.48 -37.03 19.28
C ARG A 692 15.65 -36.48 17.85
N LYS A 693 15.69 -35.15 17.68
CA LYS A 693 15.95 -34.50 16.39
C LYS A 693 17.27 -34.97 15.79
N ALA A 694 18.33 -34.96 16.60
CA ALA A 694 19.65 -35.40 16.18
C ALA A 694 19.65 -36.88 15.72
N THR A 695 18.96 -37.75 16.46
CA THR A 695 18.82 -39.17 16.10
C THR A 695 18.04 -39.36 14.79
N LEU A 696 16.96 -38.59 14.57
CA LEU A 696 16.18 -38.64 13.33
C LEU A 696 17.00 -38.20 12.12
N LEU A 697 17.75 -37.10 12.25
CA LEU A 697 18.66 -36.62 11.20
C LEU A 697 19.78 -37.63 10.94
N PHE A 698 20.32 -38.27 11.98
CA PHE A 698 21.33 -39.31 11.84
C PHE A 698 20.80 -40.50 11.04
N ASN A 699 19.61 -41.01 11.37
CA ASN A 699 19.01 -42.14 10.66
C ASN A 699 18.67 -41.76 9.21
N ARG A 700 18.04 -40.59 8.99
CA ARG A 700 17.73 -40.07 7.65
C ARG A 700 19.00 -39.90 6.81
N GLY A 701 20.03 -39.32 7.42
CA GLY A 701 21.30 -39.07 6.78
C GLY A 701 22.01 -40.36 6.40
N ARG A 702 22.03 -41.37 7.29
CA ARG A 702 22.58 -42.70 7.04
C ARG A 702 21.86 -43.44 5.92
N GLU A 703 20.54 -43.34 5.84
CA GLU A 703 19.77 -43.94 4.75
C GLU A 703 20.03 -43.19 3.43
N ASN A 704 19.90 -41.86 3.45
CA ASN A 704 20.08 -41.01 2.28
C ASN A 704 21.51 -41.03 1.75
N ILE A 705 22.52 -41.35 2.55
CA ILE A 705 23.91 -41.39 2.09
C ILE A 705 24.13 -42.30 0.88
N HIS A 706 23.28 -43.32 0.72
CA HIS A 706 23.31 -44.26 -0.39
C HIS A 706 22.47 -43.83 -1.60
N PHE A 707 21.47 -42.96 -1.41
CA PHE A 707 20.51 -42.54 -2.45
C PHE A 707 20.73 -41.09 -2.91
N ASP A 708 20.97 -40.18 -1.98
CA ASP A 708 21.32 -38.78 -2.17
C ASP A 708 22.50 -38.43 -1.22
N PRO A 709 23.74 -38.70 -1.65
CA PRO A 709 24.90 -38.60 -0.77
C PRO A 709 25.18 -37.17 -0.28
N SER A 710 24.75 -36.15 -1.01
CA SER A 710 24.91 -34.75 -0.62
C SER A 710 23.94 -34.39 0.50
N ARG A 711 22.65 -34.72 0.35
CA ARG A 711 21.66 -34.51 1.41
C ARG A 711 21.94 -35.39 2.63
N GLY A 712 22.36 -36.63 2.41
CA GLY A 712 22.74 -37.55 3.49
C GLY A 712 23.89 -37.02 4.33
N ALA A 713 24.93 -36.46 3.70
CA ALA A 713 26.05 -35.84 4.40
C ALA A 713 25.62 -34.58 5.17
N GLN A 714 24.76 -33.73 4.60
CA GLN A 714 24.21 -32.55 5.29
C GLN A 714 23.40 -32.93 6.54
N ASP A 715 22.54 -33.96 6.42
CA ASP A 715 21.75 -34.47 7.54
C ASP A 715 22.64 -35.04 8.65
N LEU A 716 23.70 -35.79 8.30
CA LEU A 716 24.67 -36.33 9.26
C LEU A 716 25.49 -35.23 9.94
N GLU A 717 25.88 -34.18 9.21
CA GLU A 717 26.58 -33.03 9.77
C GLU A 717 25.67 -32.26 10.75
N ALA A 718 24.41 -32.03 10.38
CA ALA A 718 23.43 -31.42 11.26
C ALA A 718 23.15 -32.29 12.51
N ALA A 719 23.03 -33.60 12.34
CA ALA A 719 22.88 -34.55 13.43
C ALA A 719 24.07 -34.52 14.40
N LEU A 720 25.29 -34.50 13.87
CA LEU A 720 26.51 -34.42 14.65
C LEU A 720 26.56 -33.14 15.48
N ASN A 721 26.32 -31.98 14.87
CA ASN A 721 26.30 -30.71 15.60
C ASN A 721 25.30 -30.74 16.76
N LEU A 722 24.09 -31.25 16.53
CA LEU A 722 23.09 -31.37 17.59
C LEU A 722 23.49 -32.39 18.68
N HIS A 723 24.14 -33.50 18.31
CA HIS A 723 24.66 -34.44 19.31
C HIS A 723 25.79 -33.85 20.15
N LEU A 724 26.64 -32.98 19.59
CA LEU A 724 27.68 -32.26 20.34
C LEU A 724 27.08 -31.24 21.30
N VAL A 725 26.04 -30.49 20.87
CA VAL A 725 25.27 -29.61 21.78
C VAL A 725 24.62 -30.42 22.90
N CYS A 726 24.08 -31.61 22.58
CA CYS A 726 23.53 -32.49 23.60
C CYS A 726 24.63 -32.99 24.56
N TYR A 727 25.82 -33.31 24.05
CA TYR A 727 26.93 -33.79 24.88
C TYR A 727 27.36 -32.73 25.89
N GLU A 728 27.57 -31.49 25.43
CA GLU A 728 27.90 -30.35 26.29
C GLU A 728 26.85 -30.16 27.40
N LYS A 729 25.57 -30.06 27.02
CA LYS A 729 24.47 -29.93 28.00
C LYS A 729 24.42 -31.10 28.99
N ALA A 730 24.61 -32.33 28.52
CA ALA A 730 24.61 -33.51 29.38
C ALA A 730 25.79 -33.52 30.36
N PHE A 731 26.95 -33.03 29.93
CA PHE A 731 28.16 -32.94 30.75
C PHE A 731 27.99 -31.88 31.84
N GLU A 732 27.59 -30.65 31.46
CA GLU A 732 27.41 -29.54 32.39
C GLU A 732 26.27 -29.79 33.39
N GLY A 733 25.21 -30.46 32.95
CA GLY A 733 24.08 -30.83 33.80
C GLY A 733 24.30 -32.08 34.66
N GLY A 734 25.45 -32.77 34.54
CA GLY A 734 25.71 -34.02 35.27
C GLY A 734 24.72 -35.14 34.94
N SER A 735 24.27 -35.22 33.69
CA SER A 735 23.23 -36.17 33.27
C SER A 735 23.70 -37.61 33.31
N ASN A 736 22.88 -38.50 33.86
CA ASN A 736 23.10 -39.96 33.80
C ASN A 736 23.14 -40.53 32.36
N ARG A 737 22.81 -39.71 31.34
CA ARG A 737 22.83 -40.09 29.92
C ARG A 737 24.11 -39.68 29.19
N LEU A 738 25.07 -39.04 29.87
CA LEU A 738 26.30 -38.51 29.25
C LEU A 738 26.98 -39.52 28.32
N ASN A 739 27.26 -40.73 28.81
CA ASN A 739 27.91 -41.79 28.03
C ASN A 739 27.15 -42.13 26.74
N LYS A 740 25.81 -42.11 26.79
CA LYS A 740 24.98 -42.45 25.63
C LYS A 740 25.00 -41.32 24.59
N VAL A 741 24.98 -40.08 25.04
CA VAL A 741 25.01 -38.90 24.15
C VAL A 741 26.39 -38.75 23.50
N GLU A 742 27.45 -39.00 24.26
CA GLU A 742 28.82 -39.09 23.74
C GLU A 742 28.92 -40.18 22.65
N GLU A 743 28.38 -41.37 22.92
CA GLU A 743 28.33 -42.45 21.93
C GLU A 743 27.58 -42.02 20.66
N TYR A 744 26.47 -41.28 20.77
CA TYR A 744 25.73 -40.78 19.61
C TYR A 744 26.51 -39.75 18.78
N ALA A 745 27.18 -38.80 19.44
CA ALA A 745 28.05 -37.84 18.76
C ALA A 745 29.20 -38.55 18.04
N ARG A 746 29.89 -39.45 18.75
CA ARG A 746 30.98 -40.27 18.21
C ARG A 746 30.54 -41.09 16.99
N ASN A 747 29.40 -41.77 17.09
CA ASN A 747 28.86 -42.58 15.99
C ASN A 747 28.49 -41.72 14.76
N SER A 748 27.90 -40.53 14.99
CA SER A 748 27.56 -39.60 13.91
C SER A 748 28.79 -39.12 13.16
N ALA A 749 29.85 -38.78 13.91
CA ALA A 749 31.13 -38.38 13.34
C ALA A 749 31.81 -39.52 12.57
N PHE A 750 31.82 -40.74 13.12
CA PHE A 750 32.37 -41.91 12.41
C PHE A 750 31.67 -42.15 11.07
N VAL A 751 30.34 -42.18 11.05
CA VAL A 751 29.59 -42.43 9.80
C VAL A 751 29.87 -41.34 8.77
N LEU A 752 29.85 -40.07 9.17
CA LEU A 752 30.12 -38.94 8.28
C LEU A 752 31.56 -38.98 7.73
N PHE A 753 32.56 -39.16 8.60
CA PHE A 753 33.96 -39.14 8.19
C PHE A 753 34.36 -40.40 7.41
N GLN A 754 33.86 -41.58 7.77
CA GLN A 754 34.06 -42.81 7.01
C GLN A 754 33.44 -42.72 5.62
N PHE A 755 32.27 -42.08 5.49
CA PHE A 755 31.68 -41.84 4.19
C PHE A 755 32.58 -40.98 3.29
N PHE A 756 33.06 -39.83 3.77
CA PHE A 756 33.92 -38.99 2.94
C PHE A 756 35.27 -39.63 2.63
N THR A 757 35.88 -40.32 3.60
CA THR A 757 37.17 -41.00 3.41
C THR A 757 37.04 -42.20 2.45
N GLY A 758 36.02 -43.04 2.63
CA GLY A 758 35.73 -44.21 1.80
C GLY A 758 35.35 -43.88 0.36
N ASN A 759 34.77 -42.71 0.11
CA ASN A 759 34.43 -42.22 -1.23
C ASN A 759 35.46 -41.24 -1.82
N HIS A 760 36.64 -41.13 -1.21
CA HIS A 760 37.73 -40.23 -1.65
C HIS A 760 37.34 -38.74 -1.75
N ARG A 761 36.30 -38.29 -1.03
CA ARG A 761 35.80 -36.90 -0.98
C ARG A 761 36.57 -36.06 0.05
N ARG A 762 37.89 -35.93 -0.16
CA ARG A 762 38.81 -35.30 0.81
C ARG A 762 38.50 -33.83 1.07
N ASP A 763 38.16 -33.07 0.03
CA ASP A 763 37.85 -31.65 0.16
C ASP A 763 36.58 -31.43 1.00
N ASP A 764 35.57 -32.28 0.83
CA ASP A 764 34.33 -32.25 1.62
C ASP A 764 34.57 -32.67 3.08
N LEU A 765 35.43 -33.68 3.32
CA LEU A 765 35.85 -34.06 4.67
C LEU A 765 36.50 -32.89 5.41
N PHE A 766 37.46 -32.22 4.76
CA PHE A 766 38.11 -31.05 5.35
C PHE A 766 37.12 -29.92 5.62
N ALA A 767 36.23 -29.62 4.66
CA ALA A 767 35.22 -28.59 4.82
C ALA A 767 34.27 -28.91 6.00
N ALA A 768 33.80 -30.15 6.12
CA ALA A 768 32.93 -30.58 7.21
C ALA A 768 33.63 -30.47 8.57
N ILE A 769 34.87 -31.00 8.71
CA ILE A 769 35.63 -30.91 9.97
C ILE A 769 35.85 -29.46 10.38
N VAL A 770 36.22 -28.58 9.43
CA VAL A 770 36.44 -27.16 9.71
C VAL A 770 35.14 -26.47 10.14
N ARG A 771 34.00 -26.78 9.51
CA ARG A 771 32.69 -26.23 9.93
C ARG A 771 32.31 -26.69 11.33
N ILE A 772 32.44 -27.97 11.64
CA ILE A 772 32.12 -28.55 12.96
C ILE A 772 33.00 -27.94 14.05
N LEU A 773 34.32 -27.92 13.84
CA LEU A 773 35.28 -27.34 14.80
C LEU A 773 35.22 -25.80 14.86
N GLY A 774 34.60 -25.18 13.86
CA GLY A 774 34.36 -23.75 13.79
C GLY A 774 33.17 -23.28 14.62
N GLY A 775 32.29 -24.19 15.08
CA GLY A 775 31.13 -23.87 15.90
C GLY A 775 31.52 -23.22 17.23
N GLU A 776 30.80 -22.15 17.59
CA GLU A 776 30.96 -21.49 18.89
C GLU A 776 30.33 -22.35 19.99
N ASN A 777 31.01 -22.46 21.14
CA ASN A 777 30.54 -23.20 22.32
C ASN A 777 30.16 -24.66 22.01
N LEU A 778 31.04 -25.39 21.32
CA LEU A 778 30.91 -26.85 21.18
C LEU A 778 32.08 -27.55 21.87
N LYS A 779 31.79 -28.76 22.36
CA LYS A 779 32.76 -29.63 23.04
C LYS A 779 33.08 -30.83 22.17
N PHE A 780 34.35 -31.02 21.87
CA PHE A 780 34.83 -31.93 20.84
C PHE A 780 35.37 -33.25 21.38
N ASP A 781 35.26 -33.50 22.68
CA ASP A 781 35.65 -34.75 23.34
C ASP A 781 35.11 -35.99 22.60
N PRO A 782 33.83 -36.06 22.18
CA PRO A 782 33.31 -37.21 21.44
C PRO A 782 33.93 -37.41 20.05
N LEU A 783 34.66 -36.41 19.55
CA LEU A 783 35.31 -36.43 18.24
C LEU A 783 36.74 -36.97 18.29
N GLU A 784 37.28 -37.34 19.47
CA GLU A 784 38.63 -37.87 19.60
C GLU A 784 38.92 -39.01 18.61
N ASP A 785 38.22 -40.14 18.77
CA ASP A 785 38.45 -41.31 17.91
C ASP A 785 38.09 -41.06 16.43
N PRO A 786 36.93 -40.45 16.10
CA PRO A 786 36.55 -40.18 14.71
C PRO A 786 37.54 -39.28 13.97
N LEU A 787 38.01 -38.20 14.59
CA LEU A 787 39.01 -37.31 13.99
C LEU A 787 40.34 -38.02 13.86
N GLY A 788 40.76 -38.79 14.87
CA GLY A 788 41.97 -39.59 14.81
C GLY A 788 41.95 -40.56 13.63
N ALA A 789 40.84 -41.27 13.41
CA ALA A 789 40.68 -42.17 12.28
C ALA A 789 40.73 -41.42 10.93
N ALA A 790 40.04 -40.29 10.81
CA ALA A 790 40.02 -39.47 9.60
C ALA A 790 41.42 -38.93 9.25
N VAL A 791 42.13 -38.39 10.24
CA VAL A 791 43.51 -37.87 10.13
C VAL A 791 44.47 -38.98 9.70
N SER A 792 44.36 -40.16 10.29
CA SER A 792 45.17 -41.33 9.90
C SER A 792 44.93 -41.73 8.44
N SER A 793 43.68 -41.72 7.95
CA SER A 793 43.41 -42.01 6.54
C SER A 793 44.02 -40.95 5.59
N LEU A 794 44.07 -39.69 6.03
CA LEU A 794 44.63 -38.58 5.25
C LEU A 794 46.17 -38.66 5.17
N ALA A 795 46.82 -39.21 6.20
CA ALA A 795 48.27 -39.43 6.20
C ALA A 795 48.73 -40.47 5.15
N GLY A 796 47.86 -41.42 4.81
CA GLY A 796 48.11 -42.44 3.78
C GLY A 796 47.87 -41.98 2.33
N VAL A 797 47.50 -40.71 2.13
CA VAL A 797 47.17 -40.18 0.81
C VAL A 797 48.42 -40.06 -0.05
N ARG A 798 48.36 -40.64 -1.26
CA ARG A 798 49.35 -40.43 -2.31
C ARG A 798 48.82 -39.43 -3.33
N GLY A 799 49.69 -38.57 -3.86
CA GLY A 799 49.33 -37.56 -4.84
C GLY A 799 50.54 -36.75 -5.31
N THR A 800 50.29 -35.75 -6.14
CA THR A 800 51.29 -34.78 -6.58
C THR A 800 51.81 -33.95 -5.40
N ARG A 801 52.99 -33.34 -5.57
CA ARG A 801 53.57 -32.43 -4.57
C ARG A 801 52.58 -31.35 -4.12
N ALA A 802 51.84 -30.76 -5.06
CA ALA A 802 50.86 -29.72 -4.78
C ALA A 802 49.67 -30.24 -3.95
N GLU A 803 49.16 -31.43 -4.23
CA GLU A 803 48.06 -32.05 -3.48
C GLU A 803 48.48 -32.42 -2.05
N LEU A 804 49.69 -32.95 -1.87
CA LEU A 804 50.22 -33.26 -0.54
C LEU A 804 50.46 -31.99 0.28
N GLN A 805 50.99 -30.92 -0.34
CA GLN A 805 51.14 -29.61 0.31
C GLN A 805 49.79 -29.00 0.71
N LYS A 806 48.77 -29.10 -0.16
CA LYS A 806 47.39 -28.68 0.14
C LYS A 806 46.81 -29.47 1.33
N CYS A 807 47.06 -30.78 1.39
CA CYS A 807 46.64 -31.64 2.50
C CYS A 807 47.31 -31.24 3.82
N ILE A 808 48.63 -31.01 3.80
CA ILE A 808 49.41 -30.54 4.96
C ILE A 808 48.85 -29.22 5.50
N GLY A 809 48.63 -28.23 4.63
CA GLY A 809 48.11 -26.92 5.05
C GLY A 809 46.73 -27.02 5.72
N ARG A 810 45.86 -27.90 5.22
CA ARG A 810 44.54 -28.14 5.82
C ARG A 810 44.60 -28.92 7.14
N LEU A 811 45.50 -29.90 7.26
CA LEU A 811 45.72 -30.59 8.55
C LEU A 811 46.27 -29.63 9.62
N GLN A 812 47.16 -28.72 9.24
CA GLN A 812 47.65 -27.66 10.14
C GLN A 812 46.52 -26.71 10.56
N GLN A 813 45.61 -26.37 9.63
CA GLN A 813 44.42 -25.59 9.97
C GLN A 813 43.53 -26.33 10.98
N ILE A 814 43.28 -27.64 10.79
CA ILE A 814 42.53 -28.46 11.75
C ILE A 814 43.25 -28.50 13.11
N ALA A 815 44.56 -28.70 13.15
CA ALA A 815 45.33 -28.69 14.40
C ALA A 815 45.18 -27.36 15.16
N LYS A 816 45.16 -26.23 14.45
CA LYS A 816 44.91 -24.91 15.04
C LYS A 816 43.51 -24.80 15.65
N LEU A 817 42.49 -25.38 15.01
CA LEU A 817 41.11 -25.38 15.52
C LEU A 817 40.97 -26.29 16.74
N ILE A 818 41.55 -27.50 16.71
CA ILE A 818 41.56 -28.45 17.83
C ILE A 818 42.33 -27.87 19.02
N GLY A 819 43.41 -27.11 18.78
CA GLY A 819 44.22 -26.49 19.83
C GLY A 819 43.50 -25.42 20.66
N ARG A 820 42.26 -25.03 20.33
CA ARG A 820 41.46 -24.10 21.13
C ARG A 820 41.06 -24.77 22.45
N GLU A 821 41.51 -24.20 23.58
CA GLU A 821 41.28 -24.81 24.89
C GLU A 821 39.81 -24.89 25.27
N THR A 822 39.01 -23.92 24.84
CA THR A 822 37.59 -23.83 25.15
C THR A 822 36.75 -24.93 24.52
N GLY A 823 37.28 -25.68 23.54
CA GLY A 823 36.56 -26.74 22.82
C GLY A 823 36.64 -28.14 23.44
N TRP A 824 37.28 -28.32 24.60
CA TRP A 824 37.52 -29.64 25.20
C TRP A 824 37.27 -29.62 26.71
N TYR A 825 36.72 -30.70 27.26
CA TYR A 825 36.74 -30.95 28.70
C TYR A 825 37.95 -31.80 29.09
N ASP A 826 38.28 -32.83 28.32
CA ASP A 826 39.48 -33.65 28.45
C ASP A 826 40.65 -33.01 27.68
N ARG A 827 41.53 -32.35 28.44
CA ARG A 827 42.78 -31.78 27.91
C ARG A 827 43.70 -32.84 27.29
N PHE A 828 43.68 -34.09 27.78
CA PHE A 828 44.56 -35.13 27.28
C PHE A 828 44.08 -35.66 25.92
N ALA A 829 42.77 -35.79 25.70
CA ALA A 829 42.19 -36.10 24.39
C ALA A 829 42.63 -35.10 23.32
N ARG A 830 42.56 -33.80 23.65
CA ARG A 830 43.05 -32.71 22.80
C ARG A 830 44.53 -32.87 22.45
N GLU A 831 45.38 -33.10 23.46
CA GLU A 831 46.83 -33.23 23.27
C GLU A 831 47.19 -34.45 22.40
N ARG A 832 46.52 -35.59 22.60
CA ARG A 832 46.68 -36.80 21.77
C ARG A 832 46.36 -36.53 20.30
N LEU A 833 45.26 -35.83 20.01
CA LEU A 833 44.89 -35.48 18.64
C LEU A 833 45.85 -34.49 17.98
N VAL A 834 46.30 -33.45 18.70
CA VAL A 834 47.30 -32.51 18.17
C VAL A 834 48.61 -33.24 17.85
N GLN A 835 49.04 -34.15 18.71
CA GLN A 835 50.23 -34.97 18.47
C GLN A 835 50.05 -35.90 17.26
N GLN A 836 48.86 -36.50 17.11
CA GLN A 836 48.55 -37.36 15.98
C GLN A 836 48.57 -36.59 14.65
N ILE A 837 47.94 -35.41 14.59
CA ILE A 837 47.99 -34.54 13.39
C ILE A 837 49.42 -34.12 13.08
N SER A 838 50.21 -33.76 14.09
CA SER A 838 51.62 -33.39 13.91
C SER A 838 52.42 -34.56 13.30
N SER A 839 52.15 -35.78 13.75
CA SER A 839 52.76 -37.01 13.22
C SER A 839 52.36 -37.27 11.76
N SER A 840 51.07 -37.10 11.43
CA SER A 840 50.56 -37.23 10.05
C SER A 840 51.13 -36.17 9.10
N VAL A 841 51.29 -34.93 9.57
CA VAL A 841 51.94 -33.84 8.81
C VAL A 841 53.41 -34.17 8.57
N ALA A 842 54.12 -34.70 9.57
CA ALA A 842 55.51 -35.13 9.39
C ALA A 842 55.63 -36.25 8.32
N GLU A 843 54.70 -37.20 8.32
CA GLU A 843 54.66 -38.26 7.31
C GLU A 843 54.42 -37.72 5.89
N LEU A 844 53.44 -36.84 5.70
CA LEU A 844 53.18 -36.22 4.40
C LEU A 844 54.36 -35.36 3.92
N ASN A 845 55.06 -34.67 4.82
CA ASN A 845 56.28 -33.94 4.50
C ASN A 845 57.41 -34.86 4.02
N ARG A 846 57.55 -36.06 4.61
CA ARG A 846 58.49 -37.09 4.12
C ARG A 846 58.14 -37.51 2.68
N GLN A 847 56.86 -37.70 2.38
CA GLN A 847 56.40 -38.07 1.04
C GLN A 847 56.65 -36.95 0.02
N VAL A 848 56.38 -35.69 0.37
CA VAL A 848 56.72 -34.51 -0.45
C VAL A 848 58.22 -34.44 -0.73
N GLY A 849 59.05 -34.67 0.29
CA GLY A 849 60.51 -34.70 0.16
C GLY A 849 61.00 -35.84 -0.74
N ALA A 850 60.37 -37.01 -0.69
CA ALA A 850 60.70 -38.14 -1.55
C ALA A 850 60.35 -37.89 -3.02
N LEU A 851 59.23 -37.20 -3.31
CA LEU A 851 58.86 -36.78 -4.67
C LEU A 851 59.81 -35.70 -5.22
N GLY A 852 60.31 -34.81 -4.36
CA GLY A 852 61.27 -33.77 -4.75
C GLY A 852 62.68 -34.28 -5.05
N ARG A 853 63.02 -35.54 -4.72
CA ARG A 853 64.30 -36.19 -5.06
C ARG A 853 64.21 -37.07 -6.32
N ARG A 854 63.01 -37.28 -6.87
CA ARG A 854 62.74 -38.11 -8.06
C ARG A 854 62.51 -37.30 -9.35
N ASN A 855 62.30 -36.00 -9.22
CA ASN A 855 62.43 -35.00 -10.28
C ASN A 855 63.81 -34.34 -10.17
#